data_AF-A0A971UE63-F1
#
_entry.id   AF-A0A971UE63-F1
#
_cell.length_a   1.000
_cell.length_b   1.000
_cell.length_c   1.000
_cell.angle_alpha   90.00
_cell.angle_beta   90.00
_cell.angle_gamma   90.00
#
_symmetry.space_group_name_H-M   'P 1'
#
loop_
_entity.id
_entity.type
_entity.pdbx_description
1 polymer ?
#
loop_
_entity_poly.entity_id
_entity_poly.type
_entity_poly.pdbx_seq_one_letter_code
_entity_poly.pdbx_strand_id
1 'polypeptide(L)'
;MDHLAVNDRSPPEAKIALFRLLFRGREDVYARRFESRVSGRSGYAPACGNDWLRGICPKPRGKCSACQYQQYLPITDAVVRWHLVGRDASGADFVMGVYPLLLDETCFLLAMDFDKCSWQEDAHAVLNTCRRIGVPAALERSRSGAGGHVWIFFDGPVSASLARRLGAHILTETMEHRPEIGLESYDRLFPNQDTLPRGGFGNLIALPLQNEPRRRGHSVFVDMQWEPYIDQWEFLSHVQRVAATTVERIVRDASQRGRIVGVRQVRDDDAGDEPWKASPSRTARVSIADPLPKCVTLTLGDQIYVAKDELPATLRNQLLRLAAFQNPEFYKAQAMRISTYGKPRIIACAEELDRHIALPRGCWEEIQALLGELHVEVDVRDQRFAGTPLQATFQGHLRPEQLAAARCMLAHDTGVLSATTAFGKTVVAAWLIAERAVNTLVLVHRRQLVDQWIERLSSFLGMPRQEIGQIGGGKRRVTSNLDVAVIQSLARKGIVQDLVGDYGHVIVDECHHLAARSFELVARRAKAKYVMGLSATVTRKDGHHPIIFMHCGPVRYRADAKTAAKERPFAHAVHVRPTSFRPLTEADPDRRLQFHALYQELIADEDRNRLICDDVLEALRDGRSPLLLTERKEHLRALADRLTPHVRNVVVLCGGRGAKESRAAANQLASISEGEARVLLATGRYIGEGFDDSRLDTLFLALPVSWRGTVAQYVGRLHRLHEGKTEVRVYDYADLNVPMLARMFDRRCAGYEAVGYTVLIPGSAVPGWPAEVLLPVDPAWKNEYAASVRRLVRDGVDAPLARLFAHVARQPDPGATGAARARSATEAFFYRRLETLPETAGRFSLNATLPIPFDGWGNMEVDLLCAEARLVVEVDGGQHLENLDAYRRDRRKDVLLQERGYFVLRFLAEDVGAKLDTVLDTILRVLAHRRASAGHC
;
A
#
# COMPACT_ATOMS: atom_id res chain seq x y z
N MET A 1 50.53 25.87 6.20
CA MET A 1 51.57 24.82 6.26
C MET A 1 51.20 23.81 5.19
N ASP A 2 51.95 23.80 4.09
CA ASP A 2 51.83 22.78 3.05
C ASP A 2 52.10 21.42 3.67
N HIS A 3 51.05 20.63 3.90
CA HIS A 3 51.21 19.25 4.31
C HIS A 3 51.83 18.51 3.11
N LEU A 4 53.10 18.14 3.24
CA LEU A 4 53.78 17.21 2.33
C LEU A 4 52.85 16.02 2.04
N ALA A 5 52.65 15.71 0.75
CA ALA A 5 51.84 14.59 0.32
C ALA A 5 52.35 13.28 0.94
N VAL A 6 51.45 12.52 1.58
CA VAL A 6 51.77 11.23 2.19
C VAL A 6 51.98 10.22 1.08
N ASN A 7 53.10 9.51 1.09
CA ASN A 7 53.50 8.54 0.08
C ASN A 7 54.05 7.25 0.73
N ASP A 8 54.51 6.29 -0.05
CA ASP A 8 54.97 5.00 0.44
C ASP A 8 56.20 5.08 1.36
N ARG A 9 56.96 6.17 1.28
CA ARG A 9 58.12 6.42 2.14
C ARG A 9 57.77 7.20 3.41
N SER A 10 56.53 7.69 3.51
CA SER A 10 56.06 8.43 4.69
C SER A 10 55.96 7.53 5.93
N PRO A 11 56.13 8.09 7.14
CA PRO A 11 56.06 7.31 8.37
C PRO A 11 54.68 6.65 8.55
N PRO A 12 54.60 5.46 9.19
CA PRO A 12 53.34 4.74 9.40
C PRO A 12 52.25 5.59 10.05
N GLU A 13 52.62 6.49 10.96
CA GLU A 13 51.72 7.39 11.67
C GLU A 13 51.00 8.34 10.70
N ALA A 14 51.72 8.89 9.71
CA ALA A 14 51.13 9.75 8.69
C ALA A 14 50.16 8.98 7.78
N LYS A 15 50.50 7.73 7.41
CA LYS A 15 49.63 6.85 6.62
C LYS A 15 48.35 6.48 7.36
N ILE A 16 48.46 6.15 8.65
CA ILE A 16 47.32 5.85 9.51
C ILE A 16 46.42 7.08 9.67
N ALA A 17 47.00 8.26 9.89
CA ALA A 17 46.24 9.51 9.99
C ALA A 17 45.46 9.80 8.70
N LEU A 18 46.09 9.68 7.53
CA LEU A 18 45.41 9.84 6.23
C LEU A 18 44.30 8.80 6.03
N PHE A 19 44.53 7.54 6.38
CA PHE A 19 43.55 6.48 6.25
C PHE A 19 42.31 6.75 7.12
N ARG A 20 42.51 7.18 8.37
CA ARG A 20 41.43 7.55 9.30
C ARG A 20 40.66 8.78 8.84
N LEU A 21 41.34 9.72 8.18
CA LEU A 21 40.74 10.93 7.64
C LEU A 21 39.73 10.61 6.52
N LEU A 22 40.08 9.69 5.62
CA LEU A 22 39.24 9.32 4.47
C LEU A 22 38.17 8.29 4.84
N PHE A 23 38.54 7.19 5.50
CA PHE A 23 37.63 6.09 5.80
C PHE A 23 36.95 6.24 7.16
N ARG A 24 36.42 7.44 7.40
CA ARG A 24 35.82 7.82 8.68
C ARG A 24 34.38 7.31 8.80
N GLY A 25 34.08 6.69 9.93
CA GLY A 25 32.74 6.27 10.36
C GLY A 25 32.67 6.25 11.88
N ARG A 26 31.91 5.33 12.47
CA ARG A 26 31.82 5.18 13.93
C ARG A 26 33.19 4.89 14.54
N GLU A 27 33.59 5.71 15.51
CA GLU A 27 34.87 5.55 16.22
C GLU A 27 34.77 4.64 17.45
N ASP A 28 33.56 4.41 17.96
CA ASP A 28 33.29 3.61 19.15
C ASP A 28 33.13 2.10 18.87
N VAL A 29 33.03 1.70 17.59
CA VAL A 29 32.95 0.30 17.18
C VAL A 29 33.44 0.08 15.75
N TYR A 30 34.21 -0.98 15.52
CA TYR A 30 34.52 -1.51 14.19
C TYR A 30 33.99 -2.93 14.01
N ALA A 31 33.93 -3.40 12.77
CA ALA A 31 33.66 -4.80 12.49
C ALA A 31 34.95 -5.56 12.20
N ARG A 32 35.09 -6.76 12.74
CA ARG A 32 36.20 -7.69 12.46
C ARG A 32 35.73 -8.80 11.53
N ARG A 33 36.51 -9.10 10.49
CA ARG A 33 36.29 -10.28 9.65
C ARG A 33 36.60 -11.55 10.45
N PHE A 34 35.75 -12.54 10.34
CA PHE A 34 35.99 -13.89 10.84
C PHE A 34 35.81 -14.93 9.73
N GLU A 35 36.42 -16.09 9.93
CA GLU A 35 36.30 -17.24 9.05
C GLU A 35 36.05 -18.47 9.88
N SER A 36 34.91 -19.12 9.67
CA SER A 36 34.52 -20.30 10.44
C SER A 36 35.28 -21.52 9.93
N ARG A 37 36.20 -22.05 10.74
CA ARG A 37 36.91 -23.30 10.44
C ARG A 37 36.00 -24.52 10.31
N VAL A 38 34.78 -24.46 10.86
CA VAL A 38 33.80 -25.56 10.85
C VAL A 38 32.89 -25.53 9.61
N SER A 39 32.47 -24.34 9.16
CA SER A 39 31.50 -24.20 8.07
C SER A 39 32.08 -23.64 6.77
N GLY A 40 33.35 -23.23 6.78
CA GLY A 40 34.00 -22.54 5.64
C GLY A 40 33.42 -21.15 5.34
N ARG A 41 32.42 -20.68 6.10
CA ARG A 41 31.79 -19.38 5.88
C ARG A 41 32.64 -18.26 6.49
N SER A 42 32.86 -17.21 5.71
CA SER A 42 33.47 -15.97 6.18
C SER A 42 32.43 -14.85 6.29
N GLY A 43 32.67 -13.90 7.18
CA GLY A 43 31.76 -12.78 7.43
C GLY A 43 32.40 -11.73 8.33
N TYR A 44 31.62 -10.71 8.69
CA TYR A 44 32.05 -9.66 9.61
C TYR A 44 31.11 -9.60 10.81
N ALA A 45 31.67 -9.28 11.97
CA ALA A 45 30.91 -9.05 13.20
C ALA A 45 31.45 -7.82 13.95
N PRO A 46 30.61 -7.09 14.71
CA PRO A 46 31.08 -6.02 15.58
C PRO A 46 32.12 -6.57 16.56
N ALA A 47 33.24 -5.87 16.71
CA ALA A 47 34.31 -6.21 17.65
C ALA A 47 33.88 -5.87 19.07
N CYS A 48 33.87 -6.87 19.95
CA CYS A 48 33.47 -6.73 21.35
C CYS A 48 34.52 -7.38 22.26
N GLY A 49 34.85 -6.72 23.38
CA GLY A 49 35.75 -7.27 24.40
C GLY A 49 35.21 -8.55 25.06
N ASN A 50 33.88 -8.70 25.07
CA ASN A 50 33.20 -9.90 25.58
C ASN A 50 32.98 -10.98 24.51
N ASP A 51 33.61 -10.89 23.34
CA ASP A 51 33.36 -11.84 22.25
C ASP A 51 33.72 -13.29 22.67
N TRP A 52 32.78 -14.20 22.42
CA TRP A 52 32.90 -15.66 22.67
C TRP A 52 33.07 -16.09 24.13
N LEU A 53 32.90 -15.18 25.11
CA LEU A 53 32.86 -15.54 26.52
C LEU A 53 31.56 -16.30 26.86
N ARG A 54 31.67 -17.58 27.24
CA ARG A 54 30.52 -18.41 27.64
C ARG A 54 29.80 -17.80 28.85
N GLY A 55 28.48 -17.70 28.77
CA GLY A 55 27.62 -17.13 29.82
C GLY A 55 27.44 -15.60 29.77
N ILE A 56 28.26 -14.89 28.98
CA ILE A 56 28.20 -13.42 28.83
C ILE A 56 27.84 -13.04 27.39
N CYS A 57 28.52 -13.63 26.41
CA CYS A 57 28.28 -13.36 25.00
C CYS A 57 27.10 -14.20 24.48
N PRO A 58 26.06 -13.60 23.89
CA PRO A 58 24.95 -14.37 23.32
C PRO A 58 25.28 -15.05 21.97
N LYS A 59 26.46 -14.81 21.39
CA LYS A 59 26.90 -15.49 20.16
C LYS A 59 27.10 -16.99 20.44
N PRO A 60 26.69 -17.90 19.54
CA PRO A 60 26.22 -17.64 18.17
C PRO A 60 24.69 -17.47 18.02
N ARG A 61 23.90 -17.59 19.10
CA ARG A 61 22.43 -17.68 19.01
C ARG A 61 21.70 -16.33 19.12
N GLY A 62 22.32 -15.28 19.68
CA GLY A 62 21.72 -13.95 19.85
C GLY A 62 22.43 -12.81 19.11
N LYS A 63 21.72 -11.70 18.88
CA LYS A 63 22.19 -10.52 18.15
C LYS A 63 22.98 -9.57 19.06
N CYS A 64 24.12 -9.05 18.57
CA CYS A 64 24.92 -8.07 19.29
C CYS A 64 24.15 -6.81 19.69
N SER A 65 23.24 -6.33 18.83
CA SER A 65 22.46 -5.10 19.05
C SER A 65 21.51 -5.18 20.25
N ALA A 66 21.15 -6.39 20.70
CA ALA A 66 20.24 -6.63 21.82
C ALA A 66 20.96 -7.22 23.05
N CYS A 67 22.29 -7.29 23.03
CA CYS A 67 23.08 -7.79 24.16
C CYS A 67 23.10 -6.76 25.29
N GLN A 68 22.98 -7.17 26.55
CA GLN A 68 23.12 -6.25 27.70
C GLN A 68 24.58 -6.14 28.19
N TYR A 69 25.45 -7.05 27.77
CA TYR A 69 26.88 -7.11 28.12
C TYR A 69 27.78 -6.58 26.98
N GLN A 70 27.32 -5.56 26.25
CA GLN A 70 28.07 -4.99 25.13
C GLN A 70 29.31 -4.24 25.64
N GLN A 71 30.48 -4.58 25.09
CA GLN A 71 31.73 -3.86 25.34
C GLN A 71 32.44 -3.65 24.01
N TYR A 72 31.93 -2.72 23.20
CA TYR A 72 32.50 -2.47 21.88
C TYR A 72 33.91 -1.91 21.96
N LEU A 73 34.75 -2.36 21.03
CA LEU A 73 36.13 -1.93 20.94
C LEU A 73 36.23 -0.72 19.99
N PRO A 74 36.80 0.41 20.44
CA PRO A 74 36.92 1.60 19.61
C PRO A 74 38.00 1.44 18.54
N ILE A 75 37.95 2.31 17.52
CA ILE A 75 38.96 2.38 16.46
C ILE A 75 40.18 3.16 16.97
N THR A 76 41.26 2.45 17.26
CA THR A 76 42.57 3.02 17.61
C THR A 76 43.54 2.93 16.43
N ASP A 77 44.64 3.68 16.49
CA ASP A 77 45.69 3.65 15.46
C ASP A 77 46.33 2.26 15.36
N ALA A 78 46.39 1.53 16.47
CA ALA A 78 46.80 0.13 16.49
C ALA A 78 45.85 -0.75 15.67
N VAL A 79 44.53 -0.56 15.78
CA VAL A 79 43.54 -1.32 15.00
C VAL A 79 43.68 -1.07 13.50
N VAL A 80 43.88 0.19 13.10
CA VAL A 80 44.12 0.55 11.69
C VAL A 80 45.43 -0.06 11.20
N ARG A 81 46.51 0.00 12.00
CA ARG A 81 47.78 -0.66 11.70
C ARG A 81 47.59 -2.16 11.50
N TRP A 82 46.83 -2.83 12.37
CA TRP A 82 46.57 -4.27 12.24
C TRP A 82 45.86 -4.61 10.94
N HIS A 83 44.94 -3.76 10.46
CA HIS A 83 44.29 -3.95 9.18
C HIS A 83 45.25 -3.81 7.99
N LEU A 84 46.08 -2.76 7.98
CA LEU A 84 47.04 -2.49 6.90
C LEU A 84 48.18 -3.51 6.84
N VAL A 85 48.56 -4.06 7.99
CA VAL A 85 49.53 -5.16 8.14
C VAL A 85 48.85 -6.53 8.03
N GLY A 86 47.52 -6.61 8.11
CA GLY A 86 46.76 -7.85 8.05
C GLY A 86 46.87 -8.76 9.27
N ARG A 87 47.51 -8.30 10.36
CA ARG A 87 47.73 -9.09 11.59
C ARG A 87 47.51 -8.24 12.84
N ASP A 88 46.87 -8.82 13.85
CA ASP A 88 46.70 -8.19 15.16
C ASP A 88 47.94 -8.37 16.06
N ALA A 89 47.88 -7.81 17.28
CA ALA A 89 48.98 -7.90 18.25
C ALA A 89 49.36 -9.36 18.63
N SER A 90 48.44 -10.31 18.46
CA SER A 90 48.70 -11.74 18.70
C SER A 90 49.30 -12.47 17.48
N GLY A 91 49.47 -11.78 16.35
CA GLY A 91 49.90 -12.36 15.09
C GLY A 91 48.80 -13.07 14.30
N ALA A 92 47.54 -13.00 14.74
CA ALA A 92 46.40 -13.59 14.04
C ALA A 92 45.91 -12.71 12.89
N ASP A 93 45.32 -13.32 11.85
CA ASP A 93 44.80 -12.58 10.70
C ASP A 93 43.75 -11.55 11.12
N PHE A 94 43.89 -10.34 10.57
CA PHE A 94 43.07 -9.20 10.94
C PHE A 94 42.65 -8.39 9.72
N VAL A 95 41.34 -8.26 9.54
CA VAL A 95 40.73 -7.36 8.57
C VAL A 95 39.55 -6.67 9.25
N MET A 96 39.49 -5.34 9.13
CA MET A 96 38.40 -4.55 9.69
C MET A 96 37.49 -4.00 8.60
N GLY A 97 36.26 -3.67 8.99
CA GLY A 97 35.37 -2.80 8.24
C GLY A 97 34.84 -1.68 9.15
N VAL A 98 34.17 -0.70 8.55
CA VAL A 98 33.66 0.49 9.24
C VAL A 98 32.14 0.62 9.09
N TYR A 99 31.50 1.18 10.12
CA TYR A 99 30.11 1.61 10.05
C TYR A 99 30.08 3.11 9.68
N PRO A 100 29.71 3.49 8.43
CA PRO A 100 29.85 4.86 7.95
C PRO A 100 28.77 5.81 8.47
N LEU A 101 27.66 5.29 9.02
CA LEU A 101 26.57 6.08 9.60
C LEU A 101 26.86 6.37 11.07
N LEU A 102 26.98 7.65 11.41
CA LEU A 102 27.21 8.13 12.77
C LEU A 102 25.92 8.15 13.60
N LEU A 103 26.07 8.33 14.92
CA LEU A 103 24.95 8.36 15.87
C LEU A 103 24.04 9.58 15.68
N ASP A 104 24.58 10.66 15.11
CA ASP A 104 23.87 11.89 14.73
C ASP A 104 23.29 11.84 13.30
N GLU A 105 23.27 10.65 12.68
CA GLU A 105 22.73 10.40 11.34
C GLU A 105 23.52 11.08 10.19
N THR A 106 24.75 11.52 10.47
CA THR A 106 25.68 12.03 9.47
C THR A 106 26.69 10.97 8.99
N CYS A 107 27.39 11.25 7.90
CA CYS A 107 28.49 10.44 7.38
C CYS A 107 29.57 11.31 6.73
N PHE A 108 30.79 10.76 6.63
CA PHE A 108 31.96 11.41 6.00
C PHE A 108 32.31 10.82 4.63
N LEU A 109 31.61 9.77 4.22
CA LEU A 109 31.81 9.12 2.94
C LEU A 109 30.48 8.61 2.37
N LEU A 110 30.48 8.45 1.05
CA LEU A 110 29.49 7.72 0.28
C LEU A 110 30.23 6.71 -0.60
N ALA A 111 29.88 5.42 -0.51
CA ALA A 111 30.41 4.40 -1.39
C ALA A 111 29.30 3.73 -2.19
N MET A 112 29.56 3.44 -3.47
CA MET A 112 28.67 2.69 -4.34
C MET A 112 29.29 1.33 -4.65
N ASP A 113 28.54 0.26 -4.40
CA ASP A 113 28.99 -1.13 -4.50
C ASP A 113 28.59 -1.72 -5.86
N PHE A 114 29.55 -2.28 -6.59
CA PHE A 114 29.35 -2.92 -7.90
C PHE A 114 29.94 -4.34 -7.91
N ASP A 115 29.09 -5.33 -8.20
CA ASP A 115 29.42 -6.76 -8.25
C ASP A 115 28.85 -7.39 -9.55
N LYS A 116 29.39 -8.53 -10.03
CA LYS A 116 28.99 -9.30 -11.25
C LYS A 116 29.73 -8.90 -12.54
N CYS A 117 29.43 -9.58 -13.65
CA CYS A 117 30.19 -9.52 -14.91
C CYS A 117 30.34 -8.11 -15.52
N SER A 118 29.36 -7.20 -15.38
CA SER A 118 29.39 -5.85 -15.97
C SER A 118 29.96 -4.76 -15.03
N TRP A 119 30.53 -5.14 -13.88
CA TRP A 119 30.93 -4.17 -12.84
C TRP A 119 31.91 -3.10 -13.32
N GLN A 120 32.80 -3.46 -14.25
CA GLN A 120 33.80 -2.54 -14.78
C GLN A 120 33.14 -1.43 -15.59
N GLU A 121 32.26 -1.79 -16.51
CA GLU A 121 31.57 -0.84 -17.39
C GLU A 121 30.66 0.10 -16.59
N ASP A 122 29.92 -0.47 -15.62
CA ASP A 122 29.01 0.26 -14.75
C ASP A 122 29.75 1.25 -13.83
N ALA A 123 30.83 0.81 -13.18
CA ALA A 123 31.63 1.68 -12.31
C ALA A 123 32.29 2.81 -13.12
N HIS A 124 32.80 2.52 -14.31
CA HIS A 124 33.40 3.52 -15.20
C HIS A 124 32.36 4.56 -15.68
N ALA A 125 31.14 4.13 -16.00
CA ALA A 125 30.05 5.03 -16.36
C ALA A 125 29.68 5.97 -15.19
N VAL A 126 29.65 5.45 -13.96
CA VAL A 126 29.41 6.26 -12.77
C VAL A 126 30.54 7.26 -12.53
N LEU A 127 31.82 6.86 -12.67
CA LEU A 127 32.96 7.77 -12.54
C LEU A 127 32.91 8.91 -13.55
N ASN A 128 32.56 8.62 -14.81
CA ASN A 128 32.41 9.65 -15.84
C ASN A 128 31.28 10.63 -15.51
N THR A 129 30.17 10.14 -14.97
CA THR A 129 29.08 10.99 -14.49
C THR A 129 29.53 11.87 -13.34
N CYS A 130 30.21 11.30 -12.34
CA CYS A 130 30.81 12.03 -11.22
C CYS A 130 31.72 13.17 -11.72
N ARG A 131 32.61 12.91 -12.69
CA ARG A 131 33.47 13.94 -13.30
C ARG A 131 32.68 15.06 -13.95
N ARG A 132 31.62 14.73 -14.70
CA ARG A 132 30.79 15.73 -15.39
C ARG A 132 30.06 16.66 -14.43
N ILE A 133 29.53 16.12 -13.33
CA ILE A 133 28.82 16.91 -12.32
C ILE A 133 29.78 17.58 -11.31
N GLY A 134 31.09 17.41 -11.48
CA GLY A 134 32.11 18.00 -10.60
C GLY A 134 32.18 17.36 -9.21
N VAL A 135 31.90 16.05 -9.10
CA VAL A 135 32.02 15.27 -7.87
C VAL A 135 33.26 14.38 -7.96
N PRO A 136 34.34 14.68 -7.20
CA PRO A 136 35.48 13.79 -7.04
C PRO A 136 35.07 12.41 -6.53
N ALA A 137 35.52 11.36 -7.20
CA ALA A 137 35.28 9.98 -6.81
C ALA A 137 36.52 9.11 -7.10
N ALA A 138 36.76 8.11 -6.25
CA ALA A 138 37.88 7.18 -6.35
C ALA A 138 37.38 5.73 -6.50
N LEU A 139 38.01 4.96 -7.37
CA LEU A 139 37.60 3.58 -7.64
C LEU A 139 38.55 2.60 -6.95
N GLU A 140 37.99 1.72 -6.12
CA GLU A 140 38.70 0.60 -5.51
C GLU A 140 38.25 -0.71 -6.18
N ARG A 141 39.20 -1.55 -6.59
CA ARG A 141 38.94 -2.94 -6.97
C ARG A 141 38.67 -3.77 -5.72
N SER A 142 37.56 -4.50 -5.68
CA SER A 142 37.14 -5.28 -4.51
C SER A 142 38.16 -6.36 -4.12
N ARG A 143 38.01 -6.93 -2.93
CA ARG A 143 38.85 -8.03 -2.43
C ARG A 143 38.90 -9.25 -3.36
N SER A 144 37.78 -9.60 -3.99
CA SER A 144 37.69 -10.77 -4.88
C SER A 144 38.26 -10.48 -6.27
N GLY A 145 38.41 -9.20 -6.64
CA GLY A 145 38.74 -8.78 -8.01
C GLY A 145 37.55 -8.82 -8.98
N ALA A 146 36.39 -9.33 -8.56
CA ALA A 146 35.20 -9.48 -9.39
C ALA A 146 34.10 -8.43 -9.08
N GLY A 147 34.53 -7.26 -8.60
CA GLY A 147 33.68 -6.13 -8.22
C GLY A 147 34.54 -4.91 -7.86
N GLY A 148 33.89 -3.82 -7.49
CA GLY A 148 34.56 -2.60 -7.08
C GLY A 148 33.65 -1.62 -6.34
N HIS A 149 34.29 -0.70 -5.62
CA HIS A 149 33.60 0.36 -4.89
C HIS A 149 33.99 1.73 -5.44
N VAL A 150 33.01 2.56 -5.75
CA VAL A 150 33.21 3.98 -6.08
C VAL A 150 33.03 4.80 -4.81
N TRP A 151 34.11 5.40 -4.32
CA TRP A 151 34.18 6.17 -3.08
C TRP A 151 34.10 7.67 -3.36
N ILE A 152 33.26 8.37 -2.59
CA ILE A 152 33.17 9.83 -2.53
C ILE A 152 33.39 10.23 -1.07
N PHE A 153 34.32 11.14 -0.81
CA PHE A 153 34.68 11.57 0.53
C PHE A 153 34.21 13.01 0.77
N PHE A 154 33.77 13.31 2.00
CA PHE A 154 33.31 14.64 2.39
C PHE A 154 34.34 15.33 3.30
N ASP A 155 34.43 16.66 3.21
CA ASP A 155 35.35 17.45 4.05
C ASP A 155 34.80 17.71 5.47
N GLY A 156 33.48 17.59 5.63
CA GLY A 156 32.74 17.71 6.88
C GLY A 156 31.57 16.71 6.95
N PRO A 157 30.84 16.69 8.07
CA PRO A 157 29.69 15.79 8.24
C PRO A 157 28.56 16.16 7.27
N VAL A 158 28.09 15.17 6.50
CA VAL A 158 26.94 15.30 5.60
C VAL A 158 25.82 14.40 6.12
N SER A 159 24.57 14.88 6.15
CA SER A 159 23.46 14.00 6.55
C SER A 159 23.36 12.80 5.62
N ALA A 160 23.15 11.60 6.17
CA ALA A 160 23.11 10.38 5.37
C ALA A 160 22.01 10.43 4.30
N SER A 161 20.89 11.11 4.59
CA SER A 161 19.84 11.38 3.61
C SER A 161 20.34 12.20 2.42
N LEU A 162 21.11 13.26 2.66
CA LEU A 162 21.63 14.11 1.61
C LEU A 162 22.69 13.38 0.77
N ALA A 163 23.62 12.65 1.41
CA ALA A 163 24.60 11.82 0.71
C ALA A 163 23.93 10.75 -0.18
N ARG A 164 22.88 10.09 0.32
CA ARG A 164 22.12 9.10 -0.48
C ARG A 164 21.36 9.72 -1.63
N ARG A 165 20.82 10.94 -1.47
CA ARG A 165 20.18 11.68 -2.57
C ARG A 165 21.20 12.06 -3.66
N LEU A 166 22.42 12.43 -3.28
CA LEU A 166 23.52 12.62 -4.23
C LEU A 166 23.82 11.32 -5.00
N GLY A 167 23.99 10.20 -4.29
CA GLY A 167 24.21 8.89 -4.94
C GLY A 167 23.07 8.49 -5.88
N ALA A 168 21.83 8.68 -5.45
CA ALA A 168 20.65 8.41 -6.28
C ALA A 168 20.60 9.29 -7.53
N HIS A 169 21.03 10.56 -7.43
CA HIS A 169 21.11 11.47 -8.57
C HIS A 169 22.22 11.03 -9.55
N ILE A 170 23.42 10.71 -9.07
CA ILE A 170 24.53 10.19 -9.89
C ILE A 170 24.10 8.95 -10.68
N LEU A 171 23.49 7.98 -10.01
CA LEU A 171 23.00 6.75 -10.67
C LEU A 171 21.96 7.09 -11.75
N THR A 172 21.02 8.00 -11.44
CA THR A 172 19.99 8.41 -12.39
C THR A 172 20.63 9.08 -13.61
N GLU A 173 21.52 10.04 -13.40
CA GLU A 173 22.20 10.77 -14.46
C GLU A 173 23.10 9.87 -15.31
N THR A 174 23.71 8.85 -14.71
CA THR A 174 24.49 7.83 -15.42
C THR A 174 23.59 7.06 -16.40
N MET A 175 22.43 6.59 -15.92
CA MET A 175 21.45 5.89 -16.75
C MET A 175 20.88 6.77 -17.87
N GLU A 176 20.76 8.09 -17.68
CA GLU A 176 20.27 8.98 -18.74
C GLU A 176 21.22 9.10 -19.92
N HIS A 177 22.52 8.86 -19.74
CA HIS A 177 23.52 9.04 -20.79
C HIS A 177 24.01 7.72 -21.40
N ARG A 178 23.73 6.59 -20.74
CA ARG A 178 24.00 5.24 -21.25
C ARG A 178 22.83 4.29 -20.98
N PRO A 179 21.75 4.34 -21.79
CA PRO A 179 20.60 3.43 -21.67
C PRO A 179 20.97 1.95 -21.83
N GLU A 180 22.01 1.69 -22.61
CA GLU A 180 22.42 0.36 -23.06
C GLU A 180 22.97 -0.52 -21.93
N ILE A 181 23.36 0.09 -20.81
CA ILE A 181 23.98 -0.58 -19.67
C ILE A 181 23.09 -0.33 -18.45
N GLY A 182 22.31 -1.35 -18.07
CA GLY A 182 21.28 -1.26 -17.03
C GLY A 182 21.76 -1.10 -15.58
N LEU A 183 23.01 -0.68 -15.34
CA LEU A 183 23.67 -0.73 -14.02
C LEU A 183 23.43 -2.07 -13.32
N GLU A 184 23.51 -3.18 -14.05
CA GLU A 184 23.14 -4.51 -13.55
C GLU A 184 24.05 -4.99 -12.41
N SER A 185 25.28 -4.46 -12.37
CA SER A 185 26.25 -4.77 -11.34
C SER A 185 26.08 -3.95 -10.06
N TYR A 186 25.36 -2.83 -10.09
CA TYR A 186 25.15 -2.00 -8.91
C TYR A 186 24.33 -2.77 -7.86
N ASP A 187 24.87 -2.87 -6.64
CA ASP A 187 24.20 -3.52 -5.51
C ASP A 187 23.54 -2.50 -4.57
N ARG A 188 24.33 -1.58 -4.00
CA ARG A 188 23.87 -0.66 -2.94
C ARG A 188 24.79 0.55 -2.70
N LEU A 189 24.26 1.54 -1.97
CA LEU A 189 25.01 2.67 -1.41
C LEU A 189 25.40 2.42 0.05
N PHE A 190 26.52 2.97 0.49
CA PHE A 190 26.93 3.06 1.89
C PHE A 190 27.17 4.52 2.28
N PRO A 191 26.48 5.06 3.32
CA PRO A 191 25.46 4.41 4.13
C PRO A 191 24.20 4.07 3.31
N ASN A 192 23.56 2.94 3.63
CA ASN A 192 22.37 2.47 2.90
C ASN A 192 21.04 2.96 3.50
N GLN A 193 21.08 3.69 4.62
CA GLN A 193 19.92 4.16 5.37
C GLN A 193 20.16 5.60 5.84
N ASP A 194 19.07 6.36 5.99
CA ASP A 194 19.13 7.79 6.34
C ASP A 194 19.37 8.05 7.83
N THR A 195 19.13 7.05 8.68
CA THR A 195 18.99 7.21 10.13
C THR A 195 19.35 5.91 10.85
N LEU A 196 19.76 6.00 12.10
CA LEU A 196 20.13 4.82 12.89
C LEU A 196 18.91 4.27 13.68
N PRO A 197 18.53 2.99 13.54
CA PRO A 197 17.54 2.38 14.43
C PRO A 197 18.08 2.31 15.88
N ARG A 198 17.21 2.45 16.90
CA ARG A 198 17.61 2.36 18.32
C ARG A 198 18.38 1.05 18.58
N GLY A 199 19.63 1.16 19.05
CA GLY A 199 20.52 0.02 19.34
C GLY A 199 21.22 -0.60 18.12
N GLY A 200 21.05 -0.06 16.91
CA GLY A 200 21.70 -0.54 15.68
C GLY A 200 23.10 0.04 15.44
N PHE A 201 23.92 -0.65 14.63
CA PHE A 201 25.27 -0.21 14.24
C PHE A 201 25.32 0.54 12.91
N GLY A 202 24.21 0.53 12.18
CA GLY A 202 24.20 0.86 10.78
C GLY A 202 24.70 -0.31 9.90
N ASN A 203 24.90 -0.06 8.60
CA ASN A 203 25.39 -1.09 7.68
C ASN A 203 26.89 -1.00 7.49
N LEU A 204 27.54 -2.14 7.42
CA LEU A 204 28.99 -2.27 7.39
C LEU A 204 29.51 -2.21 5.96
N ILE A 205 30.60 -1.48 5.75
CA ILE A 205 31.46 -1.62 4.56
C ILE A 205 32.86 -2.11 4.96
N ALA A 206 33.42 -3.05 4.19
CA ALA A 206 34.79 -3.50 4.40
C ALA A 206 35.79 -2.42 3.97
N LEU A 207 36.89 -2.25 4.72
CA LEU A 207 37.89 -1.24 4.38
C LEU A 207 38.89 -1.72 3.31
N PRO A 208 39.39 -0.81 2.46
CA PRO A 208 40.35 -1.13 1.40
C PRO A 208 41.79 -1.28 1.93
N LEU A 209 42.73 -1.65 1.07
CA LEU A 209 44.16 -1.84 1.37
C LEU A 209 44.47 -3.01 2.33
N GLN A 210 43.66 -4.07 2.27
CA GLN A 210 43.88 -5.32 3.00
C GLN A 210 45.20 -5.98 2.58
N ASN A 211 46.08 -6.36 3.51
CA ASN A 211 47.45 -6.82 3.18
C ASN A 211 47.49 -7.95 2.12
N GLU A 212 46.83 -9.09 2.37
CA GLU A 212 46.90 -10.24 1.45
C GLU A 212 46.24 -9.95 0.08
N PRO A 213 45.01 -9.40 -0.01
CA PRO A 213 44.44 -8.95 -1.29
C PRO A 213 45.32 -7.93 -2.01
N ARG A 214 45.89 -6.95 -1.30
CA ARG A 214 46.75 -5.89 -1.88
C ARG A 214 47.97 -6.46 -2.57
N ARG A 215 48.59 -7.51 -2.02
CA ARG A 215 49.73 -8.21 -2.65
C ARG A 215 49.37 -8.87 -3.99
N ARG A 216 48.08 -9.18 -4.21
CA ARG A 216 47.55 -9.70 -5.48
C ARG A 216 46.97 -8.61 -6.38
N GLY A 217 47.15 -7.34 -6.03
CA GLY A 217 46.55 -6.20 -6.72
C GLY A 217 45.06 -6.01 -6.43
N HIS A 218 44.46 -6.69 -5.46
CA HIS A 218 43.04 -6.50 -5.09
C HIS A 218 42.91 -5.65 -3.82
N SER A 219 41.74 -5.08 -3.56
CA SER A 219 41.57 -4.11 -2.46
C SER A 219 42.53 -2.92 -2.57
N VAL A 220 42.70 -2.41 -3.79
CA VAL A 220 43.56 -1.26 -4.13
C VAL A 220 42.79 -0.31 -5.04
N PHE A 221 43.20 0.95 -5.03
CA PHE A 221 42.69 1.98 -5.93
C PHE A 221 43.33 1.84 -7.31
N VAL A 222 42.50 1.99 -8.33
CA VAL A 222 42.87 1.82 -9.74
C VAL A 222 42.52 3.06 -10.55
N ASP A 223 43.23 3.26 -11.65
CA ASP A 223 42.94 4.30 -12.63
C ASP A 223 41.82 3.90 -13.60
N MET A 224 41.59 4.73 -14.63
CA MET A 224 40.55 4.46 -15.64
C MET A 224 40.90 3.32 -16.60
N GLN A 225 42.15 2.89 -16.60
CA GLN A 225 42.69 1.79 -17.39
C GLN A 225 42.70 0.47 -16.59
N TRP A 226 42.19 0.47 -15.35
CA TRP A 226 42.17 -0.66 -14.42
C TRP A 226 43.53 -1.02 -13.82
N GLU A 227 44.53 -0.16 -13.99
CA GLU A 227 45.85 -0.36 -13.42
C GLU A 227 45.89 0.19 -11.99
N PRO A 228 46.39 -0.58 -11.01
CA PRO A 228 46.61 -0.07 -9.67
C PRO A 228 47.58 1.12 -9.67
N TYR A 229 47.23 2.20 -8.95
CA TYR A 229 48.19 3.29 -8.74
C TYR A 229 49.48 2.77 -8.10
N ILE A 230 50.63 3.19 -8.65
CA ILE A 230 51.96 2.76 -8.22
C ILE A 230 52.16 3.02 -6.72
N ASP A 231 51.82 4.23 -6.27
CA ASP A 231 51.80 4.60 -4.87
C ASP A 231 50.36 4.91 -4.43
N GLN A 232 49.79 3.96 -3.68
CA GLN A 232 48.42 4.06 -3.18
C GLN A 232 48.25 5.21 -2.18
N TRP A 233 49.29 5.53 -1.40
CA TRP A 233 49.23 6.60 -0.40
C TRP A 233 49.32 7.96 -1.05
N GLU A 234 50.20 8.11 -2.04
CA GLU A 234 50.30 9.33 -2.82
C GLU A 234 48.97 9.64 -3.50
N PHE A 235 48.34 8.64 -4.15
CA PHE A 235 47.00 8.81 -4.73
C PHE A 235 45.99 9.26 -3.67
N LEU A 236 45.87 8.54 -2.55
CA LEU A 236 44.92 8.87 -1.49
C LEU A 236 45.14 10.27 -0.90
N SER A 237 46.39 10.73 -0.81
CA SER A 237 46.72 12.06 -0.29
C SER A 237 46.22 13.20 -1.19
N HIS A 238 46.03 12.93 -2.48
CA HIS A 238 45.50 13.87 -3.46
C HIS A 238 44.00 13.73 -3.72
N VAL A 239 43.31 12.77 -3.09
CA VAL A 239 41.86 12.60 -3.25
C VAL A 239 41.14 13.83 -2.70
N GLN A 240 40.44 14.53 -3.60
CA GLN A 240 39.63 15.69 -3.23
C GLN A 240 38.38 15.26 -2.45
N ARG A 241 38.09 16.01 -1.40
CA ARG A 241 36.89 15.85 -0.58
C ARG A 241 35.84 16.88 -0.99
N VAL A 242 34.58 16.49 -0.95
CA VAL A 242 33.45 17.31 -1.40
C VAL A 242 32.86 18.07 -0.22
N ALA A 243 32.70 19.38 -0.38
CA ALA A 243 32.05 20.23 0.60
C ALA A 243 30.55 19.91 0.74
N ALA A 244 30.04 19.88 1.98
CA ALA A 244 28.61 19.65 2.25
C ALA A 244 27.70 20.60 1.45
N THR A 245 28.08 21.89 1.34
CA THR A 245 27.38 22.91 0.55
C THR A 245 27.32 22.59 -0.94
N THR A 246 28.34 21.93 -1.48
CA THR A 246 28.37 21.47 -2.88
C THR A 246 27.40 20.31 -3.09
N VAL A 247 27.35 19.37 -2.15
CA VAL A 247 26.38 18.26 -2.16
C VAL A 247 24.94 18.81 -2.12
N GLU A 248 24.67 19.76 -1.23
CA GLU A 248 23.37 20.43 -1.13
C GLU A 248 22.95 21.11 -2.43
N ARG A 249 23.88 21.86 -3.05
CA ARG A 249 23.62 22.54 -4.33
C ARG A 249 23.28 21.54 -5.43
N ILE A 250 24.08 20.49 -5.61
CA ILE A 250 23.86 19.47 -6.65
C ILE A 250 22.49 18.79 -6.44
N VAL A 251 22.18 18.37 -5.22
CA VAL A 251 20.92 17.71 -4.90
C VAL A 251 19.72 18.64 -5.07
N ARG A 252 19.86 19.93 -4.72
CA ARG A 252 18.82 20.94 -4.93
C ARG A 252 18.55 21.17 -6.41
N ASP A 253 19.60 21.36 -7.21
CA ASP A 253 19.49 21.57 -8.67
C ASP A 253 18.85 20.35 -9.36
N ALA A 254 19.22 19.14 -8.92
CA ALA A 254 18.61 17.90 -9.39
C ALA A 254 17.13 17.77 -9.01
N SER A 255 16.77 18.20 -7.79
CA SER A 255 15.39 18.20 -7.30
C SER A 255 14.51 19.16 -8.10
N GLN A 256 15.02 20.36 -8.42
CA GLN A 256 14.31 21.35 -9.22
C GLN A 256 14.09 20.91 -10.67
N ARG A 257 15.04 20.16 -11.25
CA ARG A 257 14.93 19.63 -12.62
C ARG A 257 14.13 18.33 -12.72
N GLY A 258 13.59 17.80 -11.62
CA GLY A 258 12.87 16.52 -11.59
C GLY A 258 13.73 15.28 -11.92
N ARG A 259 15.06 15.41 -11.93
CA ARG A 259 16.02 14.37 -12.37
C ARG A 259 16.36 13.32 -11.31
N ILE A 260 15.60 13.26 -10.21
CA ILE A 260 15.84 12.28 -9.16
C ILE A 260 15.22 10.92 -9.53
N VAL A 261 14.14 10.89 -10.33
CA VAL A 261 13.62 9.69 -11.03
C VAL A 261 12.78 10.14 -12.24
N GLY A 262 13.33 10.08 -13.46
CA GLY A 262 12.64 10.49 -14.70
C GLY A 262 11.62 9.46 -15.24
N VAL A 263 10.93 8.73 -14.36
CA VAL A 263 10.06 7.58 -14.70
C VAL A 263 8.71 7.70 -13.99
N ARG A 264 7.63 7.22 -14.63
CA ARG A 264 6.23 7.30 -14.16
C ARG A 264 6.10 6.87 -12.68
N GLN A 265 5.50 7.74 -11.87
CA GLN A 265 5.08 7.41 -10.52
C GLN A 265 3.81 6.56 -10.56
N VAL A 266 3.83 5.45 -9.82
CA VAL A 266 2.64 4.63 -9.59
C VAL A 266 1.72 5.41 -8.64
N ARG A 267 0.56 5.86 -9.13
CA ARG A 267 -0.46 6.49 -8.28
C ARG A 267 -1.31 5.42 -7.61
N ASP A 268 -1.64 5.62 -6.34
CA ASP A 268 -2.77 4.96 -5.71
C ASP A 268 -4.05 5.67 -6.20
N ASP A 269 -5.07 4.91 -6.64
CA ASP A 269 -6.38 5.40 -7.13
C ASP A 269 -7.19 6.18 -6.05
N ASP A 270 -6.59 6.52 -4.89
CA ASP A 270 -7.23 7.23 -3.77
C ASP A 270 -7.36 8.75 -4.01
N ALA A 271 -6.96 9.27 -5.17
CA ALA A 271 -7.09 10.69 -5.52
C ALA A 271 -7.66 10.92 -6.93
N GLY A 272 -8.97 11.12 -6.99
CA GLY A 272 -9.68 11.83 -8.06
C GLY A 272 -10.17 10.94 -9.21
N ASP A 273 -11.48 10.99 -9.46
CA ASP A 273 -12.13 10.45 -10.64
C ASP A 273 -11.48 11.02 -11.92
N GLU A 274 -11.37 10.17 -12.95
CA GLU A 274 -10.93 10.47 -14.32
C GLU A 274 -9.41 10.57 -14.62
N PRO A 275 -8.62 9.49 -14.42
CA PRO A 275 -7.21 9.40 -14.85
C PRO A 275 -6.94 9.64 -16.34
N TRP A 276 -7.92 9.40 -17.22
CA TRP A 276 -7.81 9.63 -18.68
C TRP A 276 -7.89 11.11 -19.08
N LYS A 277 -8.24 12.00 -18.14
CA LYS A 277 -8.12 13.47 -18.31
C LYS A 277 -6.78 14.00 -17.78
N ALA A 278 -5.92 13.16 -17.19
CA ALA A 278 -4.63 13.60 -16.71
C ALA A 278 -3.69 13.90 -17.89
N SER A 279 -3.17 15.14 -17.95
CA SER A 279 -2.22 15.57 -18.97
C SER A 279 -1.01 14.62 -19.07
N PRO A 280 -0.52 14.31 -20.29
CA PRO A 280 0.67 13.47 -20.54
C PRO A 280 1.93 13.97 -19.83
N SER A 281 2.05 15.28 -19.59
CA SER A 281 3.24 15.88 -19.01
C SER A 281 3.03 16.22 -17.53
N ARG A 282 3.51 15.35 -16.64
CA ARG A 282 3.81 15.70 -15.24
C ARG A 282 5.30 15.63 -14.93
N THR A 283 6.14 15.78 -15.94
CA THR A 283 7.60 15.72 -15.84
C THR A 283 8.21 16.82 -16.71
N ALA A 284 9.22 17.52 -16.19
CA ALA A 284 9.98 18.49 -16.96
C ALA A 284 10.64 17.79 -18.16
N ARG A 285 10.26 18.21 -19.37
CA ARG A 285 10.74 17.66 -20.64
C ARG A 285 12.20 18.03 -20.84
N VAL A 286 13.01 17.07 -21.26
CA VAL A 286 14.41 17.31 -21.65
C VAL A 286 14.41 17.72 -23.12
N SER A 287 14.90 18.91 -23.44
CA SER A 287 15.16 19.32 -24.82
C SER A 287 16.21 18.39 -25.43
N ILE A 288 15.89 17.73 -26.54
CA ILE A 288 16.85 16.93 -27.29
C ILE A 288 17.72 17.92 -28.07
N ALA A 289 19.02 17.99 -27.75
CA ALA A 289 19.98 18.85 -28.44
C ALA A 289 20.59 18.16 -29.68
N ASP A 290 20.44 16.83 -29.79
CA ASP A 290 20.95 16.02 -30.89
C ASP A 290 20.07 16.16 -32.15
N PRO A 291 20.63 16.01 -33.37
CA PRO A 291 19.83 16.01 -34.59
C PRO A 291 18.81 14.86 -34.58
N LEU A 292 17.53 15.21 -34.72
CA LEU A 292 16.43 14.25 -34.76
C LEU A 292 16.26 13.68 -36.17
N PRO A 293 15.92 12.38 -36.31
CA PRO A 293 15.57 11.81 -37.60
C PRO A 293 14.30 12.46 -38.14
N LYS A 294 14.22 12.65 -39.46
CA LYS A 294 13.01 13.19 -40.11
C LYS A 294 11.84 12.22 -40.06
N CYS A 295 12.13 10.93 -40.22
CA CYS A 295 11.15 9.86 -40.23
C CYS A 295 11.69 8.66 -39.45
N VAL A 296 10.82 8.00 -38.68
CA VAL A 296 11.13 6.76 -37.98
C VAL A 296 10.14 5.69 -38.42
N THR A 297 10.65 4.51 -38.77
CA THR A 297 9.81 3.35 -39.11
C THR A 297 9.44 2.59 -37.83
N LEU A 298 8.15 2.41 -37.59
CA LEU A 298 7.60 1.60 -36.51
C LEU A 298 6.98 0.33 -37.10
N THR A 299 7.47 -0.84 -36.69
CA THR A 299 6.88 -2.12 -37.09
C THR A 299 5.99 -2.65 -35.97
N LEU A 300 4.70 -2.79 -36.25
CA LEU A 300 3.71 -3.33 -35.29
C LEU A 300 3.65 -4.84 -35.44
N GLY A 301 3.98 -5.60 -34.40
CA GLY A 301 3.84 -7.05 -34.34
C GLY A 301 3.24 -7.49 -33.01
N ASP A 302 3.85 -8.47 -32.35
CA ASP A 302 3.58 -8.77 -30.94
C ASP A 302 4.06 -7.64 -30.00
N GLN A 303 5.06 -6.87 -30.45
CA GLN A 303 5.51 -5.63 -29.83
C GLN A 303 5.63 -4.52 -30.88
N ILE A 304 5.90 -3.30 -30.45
CA ILE A 304 6.22 -2.17 -31.35
C ILE A 304 7.74 -2.14 -31.49
N TYR A 305 8.24 -2.44 -32.68
CA TYR A 305 9.66 -2.48 -32.97
C TYR A 305 10.12 -1.17 -33.60
N VAL A 306 11.21 -0.61 -33.07
CA VAL A 306 11.86 0.61 -33.58
C VAL A 306 13.32 0.31 -33.89
N ALA A 307 13.78 0.63 -35.10
CA ALA A 307 15.18 0.42 -35.50
C ALA A 307 16.12 1.37 -34.74
N LYS A 308 17.30 0.87 -34.32
CA LYS A 308 18.27 1.66 -33.55
C LYS A 308 19.17 2.57 -34.39
N ASP A 309 19.46 2.16 -35.62
CA ASP A 309 20.55 2.71 -36.43
C ASP A 309 20.43 4.24 -36.68
N GLU A 310 19.21 4.78 -36.64
CA GLU A 310 18.92 6.20 -36.89
C GLU A 310 18.40 6.95 -35.63
N LEU A 311 18.35 6.30 -34.47
CA LEU A 311 17.81 6.90 -33.24
C LEU A 311 18.92 7.50 -32.35
N PRO A 312 18.86 8.81 -32.04
CA PRO A 312 19.71 9.40 -31.01
C PRO A 312 19.53 8.70 -29.67
N ALA A 313 20.62 8.59 -28.89
CA ALA A 313 20.59 7.94 -27.58
C ALA A 313 19.55 8.57 -26.62
N THR A 314 19.36 9.88 -26.73
CA THR A 314 18.37 10.67 -25.99
C THR A 314 16.93 10.28 -26.36
N LEU A 315 16.61 10.12 -27.64
CA LEU A 315 15.29 9.69 -28.11
C LEU A 315 15.01 8.22 -27.73
N ARG A 316 15.98 7.33 -27.91
CA ARG A 316 15.91 5.93 -27.44
C ARG A 316 15.58 5.85 -25.95
N ASN A 317 16.23 6.67 -25.13
CA ASN A 317 15.94 6.77 -23.70
C ASN A 317 14.49 7.17 -23.40
N GLN A 318 13.98 8.18 -24.11
CA GLN A 318 12.61 8.64 -23.91
C GLN A 318 11.61 7.54 -24.31
N LEU A 319 11.85 6.82 -25.41
CA LEU A 319 11.06 5.67 -25.82
C LEU A 319 11.06 4.54 -24.78
N LEU A 320 12.24 4.14 -24.28
CA LEU A 320 12.37 3.11 -23.24
C LEU A 320 11.64 3.50 -21.94
N ARG A 321 11.62 4.79 -21.59
CA ARG A 321 10.93 5.31 -20.40
C ARG A 321 9.41 5.20 -20.48
N LEU A 322 8.81 5.23 -21.67
CA LEU A 322 7.36 5.00 -21.85
C LEU A 322 6.96 3.60 -21.38
N ALA A 323 7.87 2.63 -21.53
CA ALA A 323 7.70 1.26 -21.10
C ALA A 323 8.28 0.98 -19.69
N ALA A 324 8.52 2.01 -18.88
CA ALA A 324 9.09 1.87 -17.55
C ALA A 324 8.29 2.59 -16.45
N PHE A 325 8.30 2.04 -15.24
CA PHE A 325 7.66 2.64 -14.07
C PHE A 325 8.46 2.39 -12.78
N GLN A 326 8.23 3.22 -11.77
CA GLN A 326 8.88 3.08 -10.45
C GLN A 326 8.42 1.81 -9.73
N ASN A 327 9.34 1.01 -9.22
CA ASN A 327 8.99 -0.18 -8.43
C ASN A 327 8.56 0.23 -7.00
N PRO A 328 7.26 0.15 -6.65
CA PRO A 328 6.79 0.61 -5.35
C PRO A 328 7.34 -0.23 -4.21
N GLU A 329 7.69 -1.50 -4.44
CA GLU A 329 8.31 -2.35 -3.42
C GLU A 329 9.71 -1.89 -3.06
N PHE A 330 10.49 -1.39 -4.04
CA PHE A 330 11.80 -0.80 -3.78
C PHE A 330 11.66 0.44 -2.90
N TYR A 331 10.80 1.39 -3.28
CA TYR A 331 10.61 2.63 -2.51
C TYR A 331 9.98 2.37 -1.13
N LYS A 332 9.07 1.40 -1.01
CA LYS A 332 8.52 0.95 0.29
C LYS A 332 9.62 0.33 1.15
N ALA A 333 10.45 -0.56 0.60
CA ALA A 333 11.57 -1.15 1.34
C ALA A 333 12.58 -0.08 1.77
N GLN A 334 12.88 0.88 0.89
CA GLN A 334 13.74 2.02 1.17
C GLN A 334 13.18 2.91 2.30
N ALA A 335 11.89 3.28 2.22
CA ALA A 335 11.22 4.10 3.22
C ALA A 335 11.09 3.38 4.58
N MET A 336 10.85 2.07 4.57
CA MET A 336 10.82 1.23 5.77
C MET A 336 12.22 0.84 6.27
N ARG A 337 13.29 1.25 5.58
CA ARG A 337 14.69 0.95 5.91
C ARG A 337 14.98 -0.56 5.97
N ILE A 338 14.32 -1.33 5.10
CA ILE A 338 14.48 -2.77 4.92
C ILE A 338 15.32 -3.03 3.66
N SER A 339 16.03 -4.17 3.60
CA SER A 339 16.87 -4.53 2.45
C SER A 339 16.16 -4.37 1.09
N THR A 340 16.79 -3.58 0.22
CA THR A 340 16.43 -3.40 -1.19
C THR A 340 17.08 -4.46 -2.10
N TYR A 341 17.88 -5.37 -1.53
CA TYR A 341 18.54 -6.44 -2.29
C TYR A 341 17.52 -7.26 -3.10
N GLY A 342 17.82 -7.43 -4.40
CA GLY A 342 16.96 -8.13 -5.35
C GLY A 342 15.68 -7.38 -5.76
N LYS A 343 15.49 -6.11 -5.39
CA LYS A 343 14.36 -5.28 -5.83
C LYS A 343 14.86 -4.19 -6.79
N PRO A 344 14.56 -4.26 -8.09
CA PRO A 344 14.98 -3.21 -9.02
C PRO A 344 14.25 -1.91 -8.69
N ARG A 345 14.90 -0.75 -8.83
CA ARG A 345 14.30 0.57 -8.57
C ARG A 345 13.24 0.96 -9.61
N ILE A 346 13.44 0.51 -10.85
CA ILE A 346 12.58 0.75 -12.01
C ILE A 346 12.24 -0.62 -12.59
N ILE A 347 10.98 -0.82 -12.96
CA ILE A 347 10.54 -1.97 -13.75
C ILE A 347 10.40 -1.48 -15.19
N ALA A 348 11.16 -2.09 -16.10
CA ALA A 348 11.09 -1.85 -17.53
C ALA A 348 10.48 -3.06 -18.23
N CYS A 349 9.52 -2.81 -19.13
CA CYS A 349 8.85 -3.83 -19.95
C CYS A 349 9.28 -3.79 -21.42
N ALA A 350 10.20 -2.88 -21.79
CA ALA A 350 10.85 -2.88 -23.09
C ALA A 350 11.91 -3.98 -23.17
N GLU A 351 12.10 -4.55 -24.36
CA GLU A 351 13.25 -5.41 -24.66
C GLU A 351 14.19 -4.69 -25.62
N GLU A 352 15.48 -4.71 -25.31
CA GLU A 352 16.51 -4.17 -26.17
C GLU A 352 17.14 -5.32 -26.96
N LEU A 353 16.93 -5.32 -28.29
CA LEU A 353 17.49 -6.29 -29.24
C LEU A 353 18.69 -5.67 -29.96
N ASP A 354 19.51 -6.47 -30.64
CA ASP A 354 20.74 -5.98 -31.29
C ASP A 354 20.51 -4.77 -32.20
N ARG A 355 19.50 -4.84 -33.08
CA ARG A 355 19.17 -3.78 -34.06
C ARG A 355 17.87 -3.01 -33.76
N HIS A 356 17.07 -3.47 -32.80
CA HIS A 356 15.74 -2.92 -32.55
C HIS A 356 15.47 -2.72 -31.06
N ILE A 357 14.57 -1.78 -30.74
CA ILE A 357 13.94 -1.66 -29.43
C ILE A 357 12.52 -2.20 -29.57
N ALA A 358 12.12 -3.13 -28.70
CA ALA A 358 10.78 -3.69 -28.66
C ALA A 358 10.00 -3.09 -27.48
N LEU A 359 9.03 -2.24 -27.78
CA LEU A 359 8.16 -1.57 -26.81
C LEU A 359 6.83 -2.32 -26.68
N PRO A 360 6.21 -2.36 -25.49
CA PRO A 360 4.87 -2.93 -25.33
C PRO A 360 3.83 -2.21 -26.20
N ARG A 361 2.91 -2.97 -26.79
CA ARG A 361 1.89 -2.44 -27.73
C ARG A 361 0.98 -1.36 -27.14
N GLY A 362 0.72 -1.43 -25.83
CA GLY A 362 -0.09 -0.45 -25.12
C GLY A 362 0.54 0.93 -25.03
N CYS A 363 1.84 1.05 -25.31
CA CYS A 363 2.54 2.34 -25.40
C CYS A 363 2.33 3.07 -26.74
N TRP A 364 1.54 2.51 -27.68
CA TRP A 364 1.35 3.06 -29.03
C TRP A 364 0.99 4.55 -29.04
N GLU A 365 -0.06 4.95 -28.31
CA GLU A 365 -0.52 6.34 -28.26
C GLU A 365 0.53 7.28 -27.66
N GLU A 366 1.27 6.81 -26.65
CA GLU A 366 2.34 7.58 -26.00
C GLU A 366 3.55 7.75 -26.94
N ILE A 367 3.88 6.74 -27.74
CA ILE A 367 4.95 6.80 -28.77
C ILE A 367 4.55 7.80 -29.86
N GLN A 368 3.32 7.72 -30.36
CA GLN A 368 2.82 8.66 -31.38
C GLN A 368 2.84 10.10 -30.86
N ALA A 369 2.38 10.33 -29.62
CA ALA A 369 2.42 11.64 -28.99
C ALA A 369 3.85 12.15 -28.85
N LEU A 370 4.79 11.31 -28.39
CA LEU A 370 6.19 11.69 -28.23
C LEU A 370 6.84 12.08 -29.56
N LEU A 371 6.69 11.26 -30.60
CA LEU A 371 7.28 11.53 -31.92
C LEU A 371 6.62 12.75 -32.60
N GLY A 372 5.30 12.91 -32.44
CA GLY A 372 4.57 14.08 -32.95
C GLY A 372 4.99 15.39 -32.29
N GLU A 373 5.22 15.39 -30.97
CA GLU A 373 5.76 16.54 -30.24
C GLU A 373 7.19 16.92 -30.68
N LEU A 374 7.97 15.93 -31.11
CA LEU A 374 9.32 16.11 -31.64
C LEU A 374 9.34 16.42 -33.14
N HIS A 375 8.16 16.53 -33.78
CA HIS A 375 7.99 16.73 -35.22
C HIS A 375 8.71 15.68 -36.08
N VAL A 376 8.75 14.44 -35.60
CA VAL A 376 9.31 13.28 -36.31
C VAL A 376 8.17 12.57 -37.04
N GLU A 377 8.29 12.40 -38.36
CA GLU A 377 7.33 11.62 -39.15
C GLU A 377 7.40 10.14 -38.80
N VAL A 378 6.27 9.45 -38.90
CA VAL A 378 6.16 8.04 -38.51
C VAL A 378 5.67 7.20 -39.69
N ASP A 379 6.52 6.30 -40.18
CA ASP A 379 6.14 5.25 -41.13
C ASP A 379 5.72 3.99 -40.37
N VAL A 380 4.49 3.50 -40.60
CA VAL A 380 3.92 2.38 -39.84
C VAL A 380 3.82 1.14 -40.71
N ARG A 381 4.54 0.09 -40.32
CA ARG A 381 4.47 -1.24 -40.94
C ARG A 381 3.69 -2.19 -40.04
N ASP A 382 2.42 -2.41 -40.37
CA ASP A 382 1.57 -3.32 -39.59
C ASP A 382 1.80 -4.78 -39.99
N GLN A 383 2.48 -5.53 -39.12
CA GLN A 383 2.76 -6.96 -39.22
C GLN A 383 1.96 -7.76 -38.18
N ARG A 384 0.96 -7.13 -37.53
CA ARG A 384 0.07 -7.81 -36.60
C ARG A 384 -0.80 -8.80 -37.36
N PHE A 385 -1.13 -9.89 -36.69
CA PHE A 385 -2.06 -10.86 -37.24
C PHE A 385 -3.50 -10.33 -37.10
N ALA A 386 -4.14 -10.01 -38.23
CA ALA A 386 -5.50 -9.47 -38.26
C ALA A 386 -6.58 -10.52 -37.91
N GLY A 387 -6.23 -11.81 -38.00
CA GLY A 387 -7.12 -12.94 -37.76
C GLY A 387 -7.67 -13.59 -39.01
N THR A 388 -8.26 -14.76 -38.84
CA THR A 388 -9.09 -15.43 -39.86
C THR A 388 -10.58 -15.17 -39.57
N PRO A 389 -11.45 -15.11 -40.59
CA PRO A 389 -12.88 -14.88 -40.39
C PRO A 389 -13.52 -15.92 -39.45
N LEU A 390 -14.30 -15.45 -38.48
CA LEU A 390 -15.08 -16.25 -37.55
C LEU A 390 -16.57 -16.00 -37.79
N GLN A 391 -17.32 -17.06 -38.10
CA GLN A 391 -18.77 -17.01 -38.22
C GLN A 391 -19.40 -17.08 -36.83
N ALA A 392 -19.68 -15.92 -36.24
CA ALA A 392 -20.34 -15.82 -34.93
C ALA A 392 -21.36 -14.68 -34.95
N THR A 393 -22.59 -14.95 -34.50
CA THR A 393 -23.65 -13.94 -34.37
C THR A 393 -24.05 -13.81 -32.91
N PHE A 394 -24.11 -12.59 -32.40
CA PHE A 394 -24.54 -12.35 -31.03
C PHE A 394 -26.06 -12.54 -30.88
N GLN A 395 -26.48 -13.43 -29.98
CA GLN A 395 -27.88 -13.84 -29.76
C GLN A 395 -28.53 -13.14 -28.55
N GLY A 396 -27.85 -12.18 -27.92
CA GLY A 396 -28.35 -11.49 -26.73
C GLY A 396 -28.71 -10.03 -26.97
N HIS A 397 -29.13 -9.35 -25.90
CA HIS A 397 -29.25 -7.89 -25.85
C HIS A 397 -28.35 -7.31 -24.76
N LEU A 398 -27.53 -6.33 -25.13
CA LEU A 398 -26.72 -5.58 -24.16
C LEU A 398 -27.61 -4.56 -23.44
N ARG A 399 -27.39 -4.41 -22.12
CA ARG A 399 -27.95 -3.28 -21.36
C ARG A 399 -27.37 -1.96 -21.88
N PRO A 400 -28.05 -0.80 -21.68
CA PRO A 400 -27.55 0.49 -22.14
C PRO A 400 -26.11 0.80 -21.70
N GLU A 401 -25.80 0.55 -20.42
CA GLU A 401 -24.44 0.68 -19.86
C GLU A 401 -23.41 -0.26 -20.52
N GLN A 402 -23.82 -1.49 -20.87
CA GLN A 402 -22.96 -2.48 -21.50
C GLN A 402 -22.69 -2.11 -22.96
N LEU A 403 -23.70 -1.59 -23.66
CA LEU A 403 -23.57 -1.11 -25.03
C LEU A 403 -22.63 0.10 -25.12
N ALA A 404 -22.73 1.04 -24.18
CA ALA A 404 -21.80 2.17 -24.08
C ALA A 404 -20.35 1.67 -23.89
N ALA A 405 -20.14 0.75 -22.94
CA ALA A 405 -18.83 0.13 -22.73
C ALA A 405 -18.33 -0.61 -23.98
N ALA A 406 -19.19 -1.40 -24.62
CA ALA A 406 -18.85 -2.19 -25.79
C ALA A 406 -18.44 -1.31 -26.98
N ARG A 407 -19.17 -0.21 -27.24
CA ARG A 407 -18.83 0.77 -28.29
C ARG A 407 -17.50 1.47 -28.03
N CYS A 408 -17.24 1.90 -26.78
CA CYS A 408 -15.95 2.47 -26.40
C CYS A 408 -14.81 1.47 -26.61
N MET A 409 -15.01 0.20 -26.26
CA MET A 409 -14.02 -0.85 -26.44
C MET A 409 -13.79 -1.19 -27.94
N LEU A 410 -14.85 -1.22 -28.76
CA LEU A 410 -14.77 -1.56 -30.19
C LEU A 410 -13.98 -0.53 -31.01
N ALA A 411 -14.05 0.76 -30.63
CA ALA A 411 -13.38 1.85 -31.32
C ALA A 411 -11.83 1.80 -31.28
N HIS A 412 -11.25 0.91 -30.48
CA HIS A 412 -9.80 0.79 -30.30
C HIS A 412 -9.32 -0.65 -30.52
N ASP A 413 -8.15 -0.83 -31.14
CA ASP A 413 -7.53 -2.14 -31.31
C ASP A 413 -7.19 -2.79 -29.95
N THR A 414 -6.74 -1.98 -29.00
CA THR A 414 -6.35 -2.42 -27.65
C THR A 414 -7.02 -1.59 -26.56
N GLY A 415 -7.42 -2.24 -25.47
CA GLY A 415 -7.92 -1.54 -24.30
C GLY A 415 -8.29 -2.43 -23.11
N VAL A 416 -8.52 -1.79 -21.96
CA VAL A 416 -9.01 -2.45 -20.74
C VAL A 416 -10.41 -1.98 -20.37
N LEU A 417 -11.30 -2.93 -20.12
CA LEU A 417 -12.62 -2.72 -19.51
C LEU A 417 -12.53 -2.97 -18.01
N SER A 418 -12.63 -1.89 -17.22
CA SER A 418 -12.64 -1.94 -15.76
C SER A 418 -14.08 -1.90 -15.25
N ALA A 419 -14.66 -3.06 -14.94
CA ALA A 419 -16.05 -3.15 -14.51
C ALA A 419 -16.30 -4.29 -13.51
N THR A 420 -17.19 -4.05 -12.54
CA THR A 420 -17.52 -4.99 -11.45
C THR A 420 -17.93 -6.37 -11.98
N THR A 421 -17.87 -7.41 -11.14
CA THR A 421 -18.20 -8.80 -11.52
C THR A 421 -19.62 -8.98 -12.05
N ALA A 422 -20.59 -8.20 -11.56
CA ALA A 422 -21.99 -8.24 -12.00
C ALA A 422 -22.30 -7.38 -13.24
N PHE A 423 -21.32 -6.64 -13.77
CA PHE A 423 -21.51 -5.84 -14.98
C PHE A 423 -21.75 -6.68 -16.24
N GLY A 424 -21.38 -7.97 -16.24
CA GLY A 424 -21.51 -8.83 -17.43
C GLY A 424 -20.37 -8.68 -18.43
N LYS A 425 -19.12 -8.58 -17.95
CA LYS A 425 -17.91 -8.46 -18.79
C LYS A 425 -17.84 -9.52 -19.90
N THR A 426 -18.20 -10.77 -19.58
CA THR A 426 -18.22 -11.88 -20.55
C THR A 426 -19.25 -11.67 -21.66
N VAL A 427 -20.38 -11.00 -21.38
CA VAL A 427 -21.41 -10.70 -22.38
C VAL A 427 -20.90 -9.62 -23.36
N VAL A 428 -20.27 -8.57 -22.82
CA VAL A 428 -19.60 -7.54 -23.64
C VAL A 428 -18.48 -8.15 -24.49
N ALA A 429 -17.72 -9.08 -23.93
CA ALA A 429 -16.67 -9.80 -24.65
C ALA A 429 -17.24 -10.66 -25.78
N ALA A 430 -18.33 -11.40 -25.55
CA ALA A 430 -19.01 -12.17 -26.59
C ALA A 430 -19.52 -11.26 -27.72
N TRP A 431 -20.13 -10.12 -27.39
CA TRP A 431 -20.54 -9.14 -28.38
C TRP A 431 -19.35 -8.63 -29.21
N LEU A 432 -18.23 -8.27 -28.57
CA LEU A 432 -17.01 -7.85 -29.27
C LEU A 432 -16.42 -8.94 -30.18
N ILE A 433 -16.53 -10.22 -29.81
CA ILE A 433 -16.11 -11.35 -30.66
C ILE A 433 -16.95 -11.39 -31.93
N ALA A 434 -18.28 -11.27 -31.80
CA ALA A 434 -19.19 -11.27 -32.95
C ALA A 434 -18.95 -10.07 -33.87
N GLU A 435 -18.79 -8.87 -33.31
CA GLU A 435 -18.58 -7.64 -34.10
C GLU A 435 -17.23 -7.60 -34.81
N ARG A 436 -16.16 -8.12 -34.17
CA ARG A 436 -14.84 -8.21 -34.81
C ARG A 436 -14.77 -9.34 -35.83
N ALA A 437 -15.61 -10.38 -35.69
CA ALA A 437 -15.75 -11.52 -36.61
C ALA A 437 -14.40 -12.17 -37.01
N VAL A 438 -13.45 -12.24 -36.09
CA VAL A 438 -12.14 -12.89 -36.30
C VAL A 438 -11.86 -13.94 -35.24
N ASN A 439 -10.99 -14.89 -35.59
CA ASN A 439 -10.61 -15.95 -34.68
C ASN A 439 -10.02 -15.39 -33.36
N THR A 440 -10.49 -15.94 -32.24
CA THR A 440 -10.30 -15.35 -30.91
C THR A 440 -9.74 -16.37 -29.92
N LEU A 441 -8.77 -15.94 -29.11
CA LEU A 441 -8.26 -16.66 -27.96
C LEU A 441 -8.66 -15.94 -26.66
N VAL A 442 -9.41 -16.63 -25.81
CA VAL A 442 -9.76 -16.15 -24.47
C VAL A 442 -8.81 -16.76 -23.44
N LEU A 443 -8.05 -15.91 -22.76
CA LEU A 443 -7.11 -16.26 -21.70
C LEU A 443 -7.76 -16.11 -20.33
N VAL A 444 -7.79 -17.20 -19.56
CA VAL A 444 -8.27 -17.23 -18.18
C VAL A 444 -7.16 -17.73 -17.24
N HIS A 445 -7.21 -17.37 -15.96
CA HIS A 445 -6.18 -17.74 -14.97
C HIS A 445 -6.52 -19.00 -14.16
N ARG A 446 -7.76 -19.51 -14.26
CA ARG A 446 -8.26 -20.69 -13.53
C ARG A 446 -9.03 -21.64 -14.44
N ARG A 447 -9.00 -22.92 -14.09
CA ARG A 447 -9.72 -23.99 -14.81
C ARG A 447 -11.24 -23.79 -14.77
N GLN A 448 -11.79 -23.39 -13.63
CA GLN A 448 -13.25 -23.22 -13.45
C GLN A 448 -13.83 -22.17 -14.40
N LEU A 449 -13.06 -21.13 -14.71
CA LEU A 449 -13.45 -20.08 -15.64
C LEU A 449 -13.56 -20.59 -17.08
N VAL A 450 -12.80 -21.62 -17.45
CA VAL A 450 -12.83 -22.16 -18.82
C VAL A 450 -14.22 -22.68 -19.15
N ASP A 451 -14.79 -23.52 -18.28
CA ASP A 451 -16.09 -24.14 -18.55
C ASP A 451 -17.22 -23.09 -18.51
N GLN A 452 -17.09 -22.06 -17.66
CA GLN A 452 -18.00 -20.90 -17.60
C GLN A 452 -17.95 -20.06 -18.87
N TRP A 453 -16.75 -19.75 -19.37
CA TRP A 453 -16.57 -19.00 -20.62
C TRP A 453 -17.13 -19.78 -21.81
N ILE A 454 -16.84 -21.08 -21.93
CA ILE A 454 -17.38 -21.92 -23.00
C ILE A 454 -18.91 -21.93 -22.97
N GLU A 455 -19.53 -22.01 -21.79
CA GLU A 455 -20.99 -21.96 -21.64
C GLU A 455 -21.57 -20.62 -22.10
N ARG A 456 -20.99 -19.52 -21.65
CA ARG A 456 -21.44 -18.16 -22.01
C ARG A 456 -21.25 -17.89 -23.49
N LEU A 457 -20.09 -18.24 -24.06
CA LEU A 457 -19.82 -18.09 -25.48
C LEU A 457 -20.77 -18.94 -26.32
N SER A 458 -21.05 -20.19 -25.90
CA SER A 458 -21.99 -21.06 -26.59
C SER A 458 -23.40 -20.47 -26.60
N SER A 459 -23.87 -19.95 -25.46
CA SER A 459 -25.19 -19.33 -25.34
C SER A 459 -25.31 -18.01 -26.10
N PHE A 460 -24.32 -17.12 -25.99
CA PHE A 460 -24.40 -15.78 -26.59
C PHE A 460 -23.99 -15.72 -28.06
N LEU A 461 -23.24 -16.69 -28.58
CA LEU A 461 -22.80 -16.72 -29.97
C LEU A 461 -23.51 -17.77 -30.82
N GLY A 462 -24.43 -18.55 -30.24
CA GLY A 462 -25.14 -19.62 -30.93
C GLY A 462 -24.25 -20.77 -31.39
N MET A 463 -23.03 -20.87 -30.86
CA MET A 463 -22.06 -21.91 -31.24
C MET A 463 -22.19 -23.15 -30.34
N PRO A 464 -22.23 -24.37 -30.88
CA PRO A 464 -22.15 -25.59 -30.08
C PRO A 464 -20.88 -25.63 -29.23
N ARG A 465 -20.97 -26.17 -28.00
CA ARG A 465 -19.80 -26.30 -27.11
C ARG A 465 -18.65 -27.09 -27.72
N GLN A 466 -18.91 -27.92 -28.72
CA GLN A 466 -17.92 -28.74 -29.42
C GLN A 466 -17.04 -27.91 -30.36
N GLU A 467 -17.55 -26.80 -30.88
CA GLU A 467 -16.86 -25.89 -31.81
C GLU A 467 -15.99 -24.86 -31.09
N ILE A 468 -16.13 -24.73 -29.76
CA ILE A 468 -15.30 -23.86 -28.93
C ILE A 468 -14.15 -24.68 -28.34
N GLY A 469 -12.89 -24.36 -28.63
CA GLY A 469 -11.76 -25.10 -28.09
C GLY A 469 -11.50 -24.86 -26.60
N GLN A 470 -10.77 -25.80 -26.01
CA GLN A 470 -10.42 -25.83 -24.60
C GLN A 470 -8.95 -26.22 -24.44
N ILE A 471 -8.15 -25.33 -23.86
CA ILE A 471 -6.72 -25.56 -23.57
C ILE A 471 -6.48 -25.43 -22.07
N GLY A 472 -6.18 -26.55 -21.42
CA GLY A 472 -5.88 -26.60 -19.98
C GLY A 472 -6.86 -27.45 -19.19
N GLY A 473 -6.61 -27.61 -17.89
CA GLY A 473 -7.44 -28.47 -17.04
C GLY A 473 -7.38 -29.96 -17.41
N GLY A 474 -6.29 -30.42 -18.02
CA GLY A 474 -6.13 -31.81 -18.46
C GLY A 474 -6.87 -32.16 -19.76
N LYS A 475 -7.47 -31.17 -20.43
CA LYS A 475 -8.04 -31.31 -21.78
C LYS A 475 -7.26 -30.42 -22.76
N ARG A 476 -7.13 -30.88 -24.00
CA ARG A 476 -6.53 -30.11 -25.08
C ARG A 476 -7.30 -30.38 -26.37
N ARG A 477 -8.18 -29.44 -26.73
CA ARG A 477 -8.86 -29.37 -28.03
C ARG A 477 -8.68 -27.96 -28.55
N VAL A 478 -7.89 -27.81 -29.61
CA VAL A 478 -7.60 -26.52 -30.25
C VAL A 478 -8.41 -26.49 -31.53
N THR A 479 -9.19 -25.43 -31.73
CA THR A 479 -9.96 -25.24 -32.99
C THR A 479 -9.31 -24.19 -33.87
N SER A 480 -8.47 -23.32 -33.30
CA SER A 480 -7.90 -22.14 -33.96
C SER A 480 -8.93 -21.11 -34.45
N ASN A 481 -10.21 -21.31 -34.11
CA ASN A 481 -11.32 -20.40 -34.40
C ASN A 481 -11.73 -19.62 -33.16
N LEU A 482 -12.30 -20.28 -32.15
CA LEU A 482 -12.61 -19.67 -30.86
C LEU A 482 -12.20 -20.62 -29.74
N ASP A 483 -11.12 -20.28 -29.05
CA ASP A 483 -10.51 -21.15 -28.04
C ASP A 483 -10.44 -20.45 -26.68
N VAL A 484 -10.71 -21.21 -25.62
CA VAL A 484 -10.57 -20.75 -24.23
C VAL A 484 -9.42 -21.50 -23.57
N ALA A 485 -8.44 -20.75 -23.07
CA ALA A 485 -7.19 -21.29 -22.57
C ALA A 485 -6.86 -20.81 -21.15
N VAL A 486 -6.42 -21.74 -20.30
CA VAL A 486 -5.75 -21.39 -19.06
C VAL A 486 -4.36 -20.85 -19.39
N ILE A 487 -4.06 -19.61 -19.03
CA ILE A 487 -2.82 -18.90 -19.43
C ILE A 487 -1.55 -19.69 -19.04
N GLN A 488 -1.54 -20.33 -17.86
CA GLN A 488 -0.41 -21.16 -17.41
C GLN A 488 -0.20 -22.42 -18.27
N SER A 489 -1.21 -22.85 -19.03
CA SER A 489 -1.07 -24.00 -19.93
C SER A 489 -0.38 -23.64 -21.24
N LEU A 490 -0.31 -22.34 -21.58
CA LEU A 490 0.30 -21.83 -22.81
C LEU A 490 1.80 -21.51 -22.68
N ALA A 491 2.32 -21.46 -21.45
CA ALA A 491 3.74 -21.25 -21.19
C ALA A 491 4.32 -22.35 -20.29
N ARG A 492 5.45 -22.94 -20.68
CA ARG A 492 6.18 -23.94 -19.88
C ARG A 492 7.66 -23.60 -19.85
N LYS A 493 8.24 -23.53 -18.65
CA LYS A 493 9.67 -23.19 -18.42
C LYS A 493 10.11 -21.90 -19.16
N GLY A 494 9.22 -20.90 -19.26
CA GLY A 494 9.51 -19.63 -19.93
C GLY A 494 9.28 -19.62 -21.45
N ILE A 495 8.93 -20.76 -22.06
CA ILE A 495 8.64 -20.88 -23.50
C ILE A 495 7.13 -20.82 -23.70
N VAL A 496 6.67 -19.91 -24.57
CA VAL A 496 5.26 -19.74 -24.97
C VAL A 496 4.99 -20.60 -26.21
N GLN A 497 3.82 -21.24 -26.30
CA GLN A 497 3.43 -22.03 -27.48
C GLN A 497 3.15 -21.12 -28.69
N ASP A 498 3.60 -21.55 -29.88
CA ASP A 498 3.47 -20.77 -31.12
C ASP A 498 2.01 -20.44 -31.48
N LEU A 499 1.06 -21.30 -31.09
CA LEU A 499 -0.37 -21.10 -31.33
C LEU A 499 -0.90 -19.74 -30.82
N VAL A 500 -0.25 -19.14 -29.81
CA VAL A 500 -0.64 -17.83 -29.27
C VAL A 500 -0.50 -16.72 -30.32
N GLY A 501 0.34 -16.93 -31.35
CA GLY A 501 0.51 -16.04 -32.49
C GLY A 501 -0.58 -16.15 -33.56
N ASP A 502 -1.44 -17.18 -33.51
CA ASP A 502 -2.34 -17.55 -34.60
C ASP A 502 -3.77 -17.01 -34.41
N TYR A 503 -3.98 -16.02 -33.55
CA TYR A 503 -5.30 -15.42 -33.27
C TYR A 503 -5.33 -13.93 -33.56
N GLY A 504 -6.35 -13.46 -34.29
CA GLY A 504 -6.54 -12.03 -34.57
C GLY A 504 -7.00 -11.22 -33.37
N HIS A 505 -7.67 -11.89 -32.42
CA HIS A 505 -8.21 -11.28 -31.23
C HIS A 505 -7.85 -12.07 -29.97
N VAL A 506 -7.32 -11.38 -28.96
CA VAL A 506 -7.00 -11.95 -27.65
C VAL A 506 -7.76 -11.21 -26.56
N ILE A 507 -8.44 -11.97 -25.70
CA ILE A 507 -9.16 -11.44 -24.55
C ILE A 507 -8.53 -12.01 -23.29
N VAL A 508 -8.08 -11.15 -22.37
CA VAL A 508 -7.50 -11.54 -21.09
C VAL A 508 -8.51 -11.29 -19.98
N ASP A 509 -9.09 -12.35 -19.46
CA ASP A 509 -10.00 -12.31 -18.32
C ASP A 509 -9.23 -12.21 -16.99
N GLU A 510 -9.73 -11.35 -16.10
CA GLU A 510 -9.01 -10.88 -14.91
C GLU A 510 -7.57 -10.45 -15.23
N CYS A 511 -7.44 -9.53 -16.19
CA CYS A 511 -6.17 -9.04 -16.72
C CYS A 511 -5.25 -8.42 -15.65
N HIS A 512 -5.75 -8.14 -14.44
CA HIS A 512 -4.91 -7.74 -13.32
C HIS A 512 -3.82 -8.76 -12.99
N HIS A 513 -3.99 -10.05 -13.35
CA HIS A 513 -2.96 -11.07 -13.18
C HIS A 513 -1.76 -10.95 -14.16
N LEU A 514 -1.88 -10.17 -15.24
CA LEU A 514 -0.80 -10.01 -16.24
C LEU A 514 0.49 -9.44 -15.67
N ALA A 515 0.44 -8.71 -14.55
CA ALA A 515 1.63 -8.20 -13.87
C ALA A 515 2.58 -9.30 -13.34
N ALA A 516 2.15 -10.57 -13.34
CA ALA A 516 3.03 -11.70 -13.07
C ALA A 516 3.84 -12.06 -14.32
N ARG A 517 5.17 -12.20 -14.18
CA ARG A 517 6.12 -12.46 -15.29
C ARG A 517 5.69 -13.61 -16.22
N SER A 518 5.18 -14.72 -15.68
CA SER A 518 4.77 -15.86 -16.51
C SER A 518 3.52 -15.59 -17.36
N PHE A 519 2.66 -14.66 -16.91
CA PHE A 519 1.43 -14.31 -17.60
C PHE A 519 1.71 -13.22 -18.64
N GLU A 520 2.56 -12.25 -18.26
CA GLU A 520 3.10 -11.23 -19.15
C GLU A 520 3.70 -11.84 -20.42
N LEU A 521 4.50 -12.90 -20.30
CA LEU A 521 5.13 -13.57 -21.44
C LEU A 521 4.12 -14.03 -22.51
N VAL A 522 2.96 -14.55 -22.10
CA VAL A 522 1.94 -15.04 -23.02
C VAL A 522 1.27 -13.87 -23.76
N ALA A 523 0.84 -12.84 -23.02
CA ALA A 523 0.22 -11.67 -23.62
C ALA A 523 1.19 -10.94 -24.56
N ARG A 524 2.45 -10.81 -24.14
CA ARG A 524 3.51 -10.15 -24.91
C ARG A 524 3.77 -10.81 -26.26
N ARG A 525 3.71 -12.14 -26.34
CA ARG A 525 3.99 -12.91 -27.58
C ARG A 525 2.78 -13.09 -28.50
N ALA A 526 1.59 -12.64 -28.10
CA ALA A 526 0.41 -12.69 -28.96
C ALA A 526 0.55 -11.72 -30.14
N LYS A 527 0.46 -12.18 -31.39
CA LYS A 527 0.54 -11.30 -32.56
C LYS A 527 -0.78 -10.62 -32.92
N ALA A 528 -1.84 -10.89 -32.16
CA ALA A 528 -3.18 -10.37 -32.38
C ALA A 528 -3.20 -8.86 -32.57
N LYS A 529 -3.86 -8.42 -33.66
CA LYS A 529 -4.19 -7.01 -33.87
C LYS A 529 -5.02 -6.47 -32.72
N TYR A 530 -5.96 -7.28 -32.24
CA TYR A 530 -6.93 -6.90 -31.22
C TYR A 530 -6.59 -7.53 -29.86
N VAL A 531 -6.38 -6.72 -28.81
CA VAL A 531 -6.09 -7.22 -27.46
C VAL A 531 -6.90 -6.50 -26.39
N MET A 532 -7.67 -7.25 -25.61
CA MET A 532 -8.59 -6.70 -24.62
C MET A 532 -8.32 -7.25 -23.23
N GLY A 533 -8.22 -6.37 -22.24
CA GLY A 533 -8.19 -6.77 -20.82
C GLY A 533 -9.55 -6.59 -20.16
N LEU A 534 -10.01 -7.58 -19.41
CA LEU A 534 -11.25 -7.52 -18.62
C LEU A 534 -10.89 -7.66 -17.14
N SER A 535 -11.27 -6.71 -16.29
CA SER A 535 -11.15 -6.91 -14.84
C SER A 535 -12.09 -6.04 -14.03
N ALA A 536 -12.36 -6.44 -12.78
CA ALA A 536 -13.07 -5.60 -11.82
C ALA A 536 -12.22 -4.44 -11.29
N THR A 537 -10.92 -4.68 -11.10
CA THR A 537 -9.98 -3.69 -10.60
C THR A 537 -8.66 -3.81 -11.34
N VAL A 538 -8.19 -2.70 -11.92
CA VAL A 538 -6.89 -2.66 -12.60
C VAL A 538 -5.75 -2.36 -11.62
N THR A 539 -6.06 -1.70 -10.50
CA THR A 539 -5.07 -1.33 -9.48
C THR A 539 -4.66 -2.56 -8.67
N ARG A 540 -3.36 -2.71 -8.43
CA ARG A 540 -2.78 -3.83 -7.67
C ARG A 540 -2.08 -3.36 -6.40
N LYS A 541 -2.05 -4.23 -5.38
CA LYS A 541 -1.39 -3.97 -4.08
C LYS A 541 0.13 -3.79 -4.19
N ASP A 542 0.77 -4.50 -5.12
CA ASP A 542 2.21 -4.37 -5.42
C ASP A 542 2.51 -3.11 -6.27
N GLY A 543 1.49 -2.50 -6.86
CA GLY A 543 1.59 -1.34 -7.74
C GLY A 543 2.19 -1.66 -9.12
N HIS A 544 2.21 -2.93 -9.53
CA HIS A 544 2.68 -3.36 -10.85
C HIS A 544 1.58 -3.30 -11.92
N HIS A 545 0.46 -2.63 -11.64
CA HIS A 545 -0.64 -2.47 -12.59
C HIS A 545 -0.27 -1.77 -13.92
N PRO A 546 0.77 -0.92 -14.05
CA PRO A 546 1.16 -0.37 -15.35
C PRO A 546 1.47 -1.45 -16.41
N ILE A 547 1.94 -2.63 -16.00
CA ILE A 547 2.20 -3.77 -16.90
C ILE A 547 0.92 -4.18 -17.65
N ILE A 548 -0.24 -4.09 -17.01
CA ILE A 548 -1.54 -4.40 -17.64
C ILE A 548 -1.77 -3.45 -18.81
N PHE A 549 -1.53 -2.15 -18.61
CA PHE A 549 -1.75 -1.14 -19.64
C PHE A 549 -0.72 -1.22 -20.76
N MET A 550 0.52 -1.59 -20.44
CA MET A 550 1.58 -1.81 -21.43
C MET A 550 1.25 -2.95 -22.41
N HIS A 551 0.53 -3.99 -21.97
CA HIS A 551 0.21 -5.14 -22.84
C HIS A 551 -1.21 -5.12 -23.41
N CYS A 552 -2.20 -4.66 -22.64
CA CYS A 552 -3.61 -4.61 -23.09
C CYS A 552 -4.03 -3.23 -23.59
N GLY A 553 -3.23 -2.17 -23.43
CA GLY A 553 -3.62 -0.79 -23.70
C GLY A 553 -4.29 -0.09 -22.50
N PRO A 554 -4.60 1.21 -22.62
CA PRO A 554 -5.17 1.99 -21.53
C PRO A 554 -6.61 1.56 -21.19
N VAL A 555 -7.11 1.99 -20.03
CA VAL A 555 -8.52 1.79 -19.66
C VAL A 555 -9.40 2.61 -20.60
N ARG A 556 -10.20 1.95 -21.43
CA ARG A 556 -11.13 2.61 -22.37
C ARG A 556 -12.49 2.89 -21.75
N TYR A 557 -12.89 2.07 -20.78
CA TYR A 557 -14.14 2.25 -20.06
C TYR A 557 -14.00 1.80 -18.60
N ARG A 558 -14.49 2.63 -17.68
CA ARG A 558 -14.60 2.30 -16.25
C ARG A 558 -16.06 2.43 -15.83
N ALA A 559 -16.67 1.34 -15.41
CA ALA A 559 -18.03 1.37 -14.88
C ALA A 559 -18.01 1.96 -13.47
N ASP A 560 -18.85 2.95 -13.20
CA ASP A 560 -19.05 3.49 -11.85
C ASP A 560 -19.85 2.49 -11.00
N ALA A 561 -19.21 1.94 -9.98
CA ALA A 561 -19.82 1.00 -9.06
C ALA A 561 -20.99 1.61 -8.28
N LYS A 562 -20.97 2.91 -7.98
CA LYS A 562 -22.02 3.58 -7.19
C LYS A 562 -23.28 3.81 -8.01
N THR A 563 -23.15 4.30 -9.24
CA THR A 563 -24.29 4.42 -10.16
C THR A 563 -24.91 3.04 -10.43
N ALA A 564 -24.08 2.04 -10.72
CA ALA A 564 -24.54 0.66 -10.93
C ALA A 564 -25.14 0.00 -9.68
N ALA A 565 -24.83 0.46 -8.46
CA ALA A 565 -25.45 -0.02 -7.22
C ALA A 565 -26.81 0.62 -6.98
N LYS A 566 -26.99 1.91 -7.31
CA LYS A 566 -28.26 2.65 -7.17
C LYS A 566 -29.34 2.15 -8.12
N GLU A 567 -28.96 1.69 -9.31
CA GLU A 567 -29.91 1.17 -10.32
C GLU A 567 -30.36 -0.27 -10.04
N ARG A 568 -29.81 -0.94 -9.01
CA ARG A 568 -30.19 -2.32 -8.69
C ARG A 568 -31.50 -2.38 -7.90
N PRO A 569 -32.28 -3.47 -8.07
CA PRO A 569 -33.57 -3.63 -7.41
C PRO A 569 -33.46 -4.05 -5.92
N PHE A 570 -32.28 -4.03 -5.30
CA PHE A 570 -32.07 -4.49 -3.92
C PHE A 570 -31.12 -3.59 -3.13
N ALA A 571 -31.35 -3.50 -1.82
CA ALA A 571 -30.54 -2.71 -0.89
C ALA A 571 -29.17 -3.38 -0.59
N HIS A 572 -28.17 -2.57 -0.22
CA HIS A 572 -26.82 -3.03 0.11
C HIS A 572 -26.42 -2.53 1.51
N ALA A 573 -26.31 -3.45 2.47
CA ALA A 573 -26.01 -3.12 3.86
C ALA A 573 -24.80 -3.92 4.41
N VAL A 574 -23.95 -3.25 5.19
CA VAL A 574 -22.89 -3.89 5.97
C VAL A 574 -23.26 -3.80 7.45
N HIS A 575 -23.49 -4.93 8.10
CA HIS A 575 -23.69 -5.05 9.53
C HIS A 575 -22.34 -5.27 10.21
N VAL A 576 -21.88 -4.24 10.93
CA VAL A 576 -20.63 -4.33 11.68
C VAL A 576 -20.89 -5.06 13.01
N ARG A 577 -20.04 -6.05 13.32
CA ARG A 577 -20.08 -6.88 14.53
C ARG A 577 -18.81 -6.66 15.35
N PRO A 578 -18.79 -5.71 16.30
CA PRO A 578 -17.65 -5.54 17.19
C PRO A 578 -17.41 -6.81 18.00
N THR A 579 -16.15 -7.22 18.14
CA THR A 579 -15.76 -8.38 18.94
C THR A 579 -15.06 -7.92 20.23
N SER A 580 -15.12 -8.75 21.26
CA SER A 580 -14.38 -8.55 22.51
C SER A 580 -12.93 -9.07 22.42
N PHE A 581 -12.47 -9.52 21.24
CA PHE A 581 -11.16 -10.13 21.04
C PHE A 581 -10.04 -9.26 21.59
N ARG A 582 -9.13 -9.87 22.37
CA ARG A 582 -7.90 -9.25 22.86
C ARG A 582 -6.75 -10.23 22.69
N PRO A 583 -5.61 -9.80 22.12
CA PRO A 583 -4.48 -10.69 21.95
C PRO A 583 -3.89 -11.07 23.31
N LEU A 584 -3.50 -12.33 23.44
CA LEU A 584 -2.81 -12.87 24.61
C LEU A 584 -1.32 -12.51 24.59
N THR A 585 -0.76 -12.32 23.39
CA THR A 585 0.66 -12.02 23.19
C THR A 585 0.88 -10.51 23.04
N GLU A 586 1.96 -9.99 23.63
CA GLU A 586 2.39 -8.59 23.42
C GLU A 586 2.75 -8.31 21.96
N ALA A 587 2.66 -7.03 21.56
CA ALA A 587 2.93 -6.60 20.21
C ALA A 587 4.41 -6.80 19.82
N ASP A 588 4.66 -7.69 18.84
CA ASP A 588 6.00 -7.90 18.29
C ASP A 588 6.44 -6.69 17.43
N PRO A 589 7.70 -6.20 17.55
CA PRO A 589 8.23 -5.14 16.69
C PRO A 589 8.27 -5.53 15.20
N ASP A 590 8.36 -6.81 14.85
CA ASP A 590 8.16 -7.30 13.49
C ASP A 590 6.68 -7.47 13.18
N ARG A 591 6.13 -6.50 12.44
CA ARG A 591 4.73 -6.48 11.99
C ARG A 591 4.28 -7.75 11.26
N ARG A 592 5.19 -8.48 10.60
CA ARG A 592 4.86 -9.69 9.85
C ARG A 592 4.65 -10.88 10.78
N LEU A 593 5.50 -11.03 11.78
CA LEU A 593 5.37 -12.04 12.83
C LEU A 593 4.16 -11.72 13.70
N GLN A 594 3.98 -10.45 14.08
CA GLN A 594 2.80 -9.96 14.79
C GLN A 594 1.50 -10.34 14.05
N PHE A 595 1.44 -10.14 12.72
CA PHE A 595 0.26 -10.46 11.93
C PHE A 595 -0.05 -11.96 11.88
N HIS A 596 0.99 -12.81 11.79
CA HIS A 596 0.80 -14.26 11.78
C HIS A 596 0.31 -14.78 13.14
N ALA A 597 0.91 -14.31 14.24
CA ALA A 597 0.51 -14.67 15.60
C ALA A 597 -0.94 -14.23 15.89
N LEU A 598 -1.27 -12.99 15.54
CA LEU A 598 -2.61 -12.44 15.74
C LEU A 598 -3.69 -13.22 14.98
N TYR A 599 -3.40 -13.68 13.77
CA TYR A 599 -4.33 -14.53 13.02
C TYR A 599 -4.55 -15.89 13.69
N GLN A 600 -3.50 -16.49 14.25
CA GLN A 600 -3.65 -17.75 14.99
C GLN A 600 -4.52 -17.56 16.23
N GLU A 601 -4.31 -16.47 16.97
CA GLU A 601 -5.13 -16.13 18.13
C GLU A 601 -6.60 -15.87 17.75
N LEU A 602 -6.87 -15.11 16.67
CA LEU A 602 -8.24 -14.88 16.16
C LEU A 602 -8.97 -16.17 15.78
N ILE A 603 -8.26 -17.16 15.26
CA ILE A 603 -8.82 -18.46 14.86
C ILE A 603 -9.15 -19.30 16.09
N ALA A 604 -8.31 -19.22 17.13
CA ALA A 604 -8.48 -19.94 18.37
C ALA A 604 -9.50 -19.29 19.32
N ASP A 605 -9.95 -18.06 19.05
CA ASP A 605 -10.94 -17.38 19.89
C ASP A 605 -12.34 -18.02 19.76
N GLU A 606 -12.70 -18.75 20.81
CA GLU A 606 -13.95 -19.50 20.92
C GLU A 606 -15.20 -18.61 20.94
N ASP A 607 -15.13 -17.46 21.60
CA ASP A 607 -16.26 -16.54 21.76
C ASP A 607 -16.59 -15.86 20.43
N ARG A 608 -15.56 -15.45 19.70
CA ARG A 608 -15.65 -14.89 18.36
C ARG A 608 -16.19 -15.92 17.37
N ASN A 609 -15.70 -17.16 17.41
CA ASN A 609 -16.19 -18.23 16.54
C ASN A 609 -17.65 -18.58 16.82
N ARG A 610 -18.07 -18.55 18.09
CA ARG A 610 -19.47 -18.74 18.49
C ARG A 610 -20.36 -17.62 17.95
N LEU A 611 -19.98 -16.35 18.13
CA LEU A 611 -20.68 -15.20 17.55
C LEU A 611 -20.87 -15.36 16.04
N ILE A 612 -19.81 -15.76 15.31
CA ILE A 612 -19.88 -15.98 13.87
C ILE A 612 -20.89 -17.07 13.50
N CYS A 613 -20.89 -18.19 14.21
CA CYS A 613 -21.81 -19.29 13.94
C CYS A 613 -23.26 -18.90 14.26
N ASP A 614 -23.49 -18.17 15.35
CA ASP A 614 -24.82 -17.72 15.76
C ASP A 614 -25.43 -16.77 14.72
N ASP A 615 -24.67 -15.77 14.26
CA ASP A 615 -25.09 -14.84 13.19
C ASP A 615 -25.40 -15.60 11.87
N VAL A 616 -24.65 -16.67 11.55
CA VAL A 616 -24.91 -17.51 10.36
C VAL A 616 -26.20 -18.31 10.51
N LEU A 617 -26.43 -18.89 11.68
CA LEU A 617 -27.65 -19.64 11.97
C LEU A 617 -28.89 -18.74 11.96
N GLU A 618 -28.76 -17.51 12.45
CA GLU A 618 -29.81 -16.48 12.36
C GLU A 618 -30.13 -16.15 10.90
N ALA A 619 -29.13 -15.89 10.06
CA ALA A 619 -29.37 -15.64 8.64
C ALA A 619 -30.06 -16.82 7.92
N LEU A 620 -29.72 -18.06 8.27
CA LEU A 620 -30.41 -19.24 7.72
C LEU A 620 -31.87 -19.32 8.16
N ARG A 621 -32.20 -18.93 9.41
CA ARG A 621 -33.59 -18.86 9.90
C ARG A 621 -34.39 -17.78 9.18
N ASP A 622 -33.73 -16.68 8.80
CA ASP A 622 -34.30 -15.61 7.97
C ASP A 622 -34.50 -16.03 6.49
N GLY A 623 -34.21 -17.29 6.13
CA GLY A 623 -34.35 -17.81 4.77
C GLY A 623 -33.28 -17.31 3.79
N ARG A 624 -32.18 -16.76 4.30
CA ARG A 624 -31.08 -16.22 3.49
C ARG A 624 -30.18 -17.33 2.95
N SER A 625 -29.36 -16.99 1.95
CA SER A 625 -28.36 -17.86 1.33
C SER A 625 -26.93 -17.38 1.66
N PRO A 626 -26.38 -17.80 2.82
CA PRO A 626 -25.12 -17.28 3.32
C PRO A 626 -23.87 -17.91 2.70
N LEU A 627 -22.86 -17.06 2.52
CA LEU A 627 -21.46 -17.40 2.24
C LEU A 627 -20.59 -16.95 3.40
N LEU A 628 -19.89 -17.88 4.05
CA LEU A 628 -18.88 -17.61 5.05
C LEU A 628 -17.48 -17.69 4.44
N LEU A 629 -16.72 -16.60 4.55
CA LEU A 629 -15.35 -16.50 4.06
C LEU A 629 -14.33 -16.40 5.20
N THR A 630 -13.26 -17.18 5.09
CA THR A 630 -12.05 -17.08 5.91
C THR A 630 -10.81 -17.30 5.04
N GLU A 631 -9.64 -16.82 5.46
CA GLU A 631 -8.38 -16.99 4.70
C GLU A 631 -7.60 -18.25 5.09
N ARG A 632 -8.03 -18.97 6.13
CA ARG A 632 -7.26 -20.06 6.75
C ARG A 632 -8.03 -21.37 6.72
N LYS A 633 -7.36 -22.44 6.28
CA LYS A 633 -7.97 -23.78 6.13
C LYS A 633 -8.37 -24.40 7.47
N GLU A 634 -7.58 -24.16 8.52
CA GLU A 634 -7.85 -24.64 9.87
C GLU A 634 -9.12 -23.98 10.45
N HIS A 635 -9.25 -22.67 10.30
CA HIS A 635 -10.44 -21.92 10.71
C HIS A 635 -11.69 -22.35 9.93
N LEU A 636 -11.54 -22.54 8.61
CA LEU A 636 -12.61 -23.04 7.76
C LEU A 636 -13.16 -24.39 8.25
N ARG A 637 -12.28 -25.30 8.66
CA ARG A 637 -12.67 -26.60 9.23
C ARG A 637 -13.37 -26.40 10.57
N ALA A 638 -12.78 -25.63 11.48
CA ALA A 638 -13.36 -25.37 12.80
C ALA A 638 -14.79 -24.78 12.72
N LEU A 639 -15.03 -23.84 11.79
CA LEU A 639 -16.36 -23.26 11.57
C LEU A 639 -17.31 -24.26 10.89
N ALA A 640 -16.83 -25.07 9.94
CA ALA A 640 -17.63 -26.11 9.30
C ALA A 640 -18.10 -27.17 10.32
N ASP A 641 -17.19 -27.62 11.20
CA ASP A 641 -17.47 -28.64 12.21
C ASP A 641 -18.52 -28.15 13.22
N ARG A 642 -18.54 -26.85 13.53
CA ARG A 642 -19.56 -26.22 14.40
C ARG A 642 -20.92 -26.08 13.72
N LEU A 643 -20.95 -25.80 12.42
CA LEU A 643 -22.21 -25.59 11.69
C LEU A 643 -22.86 -26.89 11.23
N THR A 644 -22.08 -27.94 10.98
CA THR A 644 -22.58 -29.24 10.48
C THR A 644 -23.68 -29.87 11.34
N PRO A 645 -23.62 -29.83 12.69
CA PRO A 645 -24.70 -30.35 13.53
C PRO A 645 -26.03 -29.58 13.43
N HIS A 646 -25.99 -28.32 12.99
CA HIS A 646 -27.12 -27.40 13.01
C HIS A 646 -27.69 -27.06 11.64
N VAL A 647 -26.93 -27.34 10.57
CA VAL A 647 -27.31 -26.98 9.19
C VAL A 647 -27.30 -28.22 8.32
N ARG A 648 -28.44 -28.48 7.65
CA ARG A 648 -28.63 -29.64 6.78
C ARG A 648 -27.63 -29.70 5.62
N ASN A 649 -27.42 -28.56 4.96
CA ASN A 649 -26.60 -28.46 3.76
C ASN A 649 -25.39 -27.55 4.01
N VAL A 650 -24.30 -28.12 4.52
CA VAL A 650 -23.00 -27.45 4.65
C VAL A 650 -22.11 -27.82 3.47
N VAL A 651 -21.70 -26.84 2.68
CA VAL A 651 -20.83 -27.05 1.51
C VAL A 651 -19.51 -26.30 1.71
N VAL A 652 -18.41 -27.05 1.79
CA VAL A 652 -17.07 -26.51 2.05
C VAL A 652 -16.24 -26.46 0.78
N LEU A 653 -15.84 -25.24 0.38
CA LEU A 653 -15.10 -24.94 -0.84
C LEU A 653 -13.68 -24.44 -0.52
N CYS A 654 -12.69 -25.32 -0.65
CA CYS A 654 -11.31 -25.05 -0.25
C CYS A 654 -10.30 -25.33 -1.38
N GLY A 655 -9.37 -24.39 -1.59
CA GLY A 655 -8.29 -24.54 -2.57
C GLY A 655 -7.26 -25.61 -2.19
N GLY A 656 -6.82 -26.42 -3.16
CA GLY A 656 -5.83 -27.49 -2.96
C GLY A 656 -6.42 -28.86 -2.57
N ARG A 657 -7.74 -29.03 -2.68
CA ARG A 657 -8.40 -30.34 -2.67
C ARG A 657 -8.26 -31.05 -4.03
N GLY A 658 -8.30 -32.38 -4.04
CA GLY A 658 -8.22 -33.16 -5.27
C GLY A 658 -9.38 -32.86 -6.24
N ALA A 659 -9.19 -33.14 -7.54
CA ALA A 659 -10.21 -32.88 -8.56
C ALA A 659 -11.55 -33.60 -8.29
N LYS A 660 -11.50 -34.76 -7.61
CA LYS A 660 -12.66 -35.55 -7.19
C LYS A 660 -13.49 -34.83 -6.12
N GLU A 661 -12.84 -34.33 -5.07
CA GLU A 661 -13.51 -33.62 -3.97
C GLU A 661 -14.11 -32.28 -4.41
N SER A 662 -13.41 -31.56 -5.30
CA SER A 662 -13.94 -30.30 -5.86
C SER A 662 -15.19 -30.54 -6.72
N ARG A 663 -15.22 -31.63 -7.50
CA ARG A 663 -16.44 -32.05 -8.23
C ARG A 663 -17.54 -32.51 -7.29
N ALA A 664 -17.22 -33.23 -6.23
CA ALA A 664 -18.21 -33.66 -5.25
C ALA A 664 -18.90 -32.46 -4.58
N ALA A 665 -18.15 -31.43 -4.18
CA ALA A 665 -18.72 -30.21 -3.61
C ALA A 665 -19.57 -29.43 -4.63
N ALA A 666 -19.15 -29.35 -5.90
CA ALA A 666 -19.95 -28.72 -6.94
C ALA A 666 -21.25 -29.50 -7.26
N ASN A 667 -21.17 -30.83 -7.28
CA ASN A 667 -22.34 -31.69 -7.48
C ASN A 667 -23.31 -31.60 -6.31
N GLN A 668 -22.79 -31.60 -5.07
CA GLN A 668 -23.60 -31.37 -3.86
C GLN A 668 -24.30 -30.01 -3.94
N LEU A 669 -23.59 -28.97 -4.40
CA LEU A 669 -24.15 -27.65 -4.56
C LEU A 669 -25.29 -27.60 -5.58
N ALA A 670 -25.11 -28.29 -6.70
CA ALA A 670 -26.09 -28.40 -7.78
C ALA A 670 -27.29 -29.28 -7.41
N SER A 671 -27.13 -30.26 -6.51
CA SER A 671 -28.24 -31.10 -6.05
C SER A 671 -29.15 -30.43 -5.02
N ILE A 672 -28.71 -29.33 -4.39
CA ILE A 672 -29.53 -28.60 -3.42
C ILE A 672 -30.56 -27.75 -4.17
N SER A 673 -31.84 -28.04 -3.92
CA SER A 673 -32.98 -27.34 -4.52
C SER A 673 -33.00 -25.84 -4.17
N GLU A 674 -33.79 -25.06 -4.91
CA GLU A 674 -33.77 -23.59 -4.82
C GLU A 674 -34.24 -23.05 -3.47
N GLY A 675 -35.21 -23.73 -2.83
CA GLY A 675 -35.75 -23.34 -1.52
C GLY A 675 -35.10 -24.01 -0.30
N GLU A 676 -34.08 -24.86 -0.50
CA GLU A 676 -33.41 -25.54 0.61
C GLU A 676 -32.34 -24.68 1.28
N ALA A 677 -32.44 -24.55 2.61
CA ALA A 677 -31.44 -23.85 3.41
C ALA A 677 -30.05 -24.50 3.27
N ARG A 678 -29.04 -23.66 3.06
CA ARG A 678 -27.64 -24.09 2.88
C ARG A 678 -26.68 -23.00 3.29
N VAL A 679 -25.48 -23.39 3.71
CA VAL A 679 -24.37 -22.48 3.96
C VAL A 679 -23.16 -22.89 3.13
N LEU A 680 -22.59 -21.91 2.44
CA LEU A 680 -21.30 -22.08 1.79
C LEU A 680 -20.20 -21.61 2.72
N LEU A 681 -19.19 -22.44 2.95
CA LEU A 681 -17.96 -22.02 3.63
C LEU A 681 -16.81 -22.10 2.65
N ALA A 682 -16.01 -21.04 2.53
CA ALA A 682 -14.90 -21.08 1.60
C ALA A 682 -13.66 -20.30 2.03
N THR A 683 -12.53 -20.69 1.46
CA THR A 683 -11.33 -19.83 1.49
C THR A 683 -11.47 -18.70 0.49
N GLY A 684 -11.10 -17.47 0.86
CA GLY A 684 -11.25 -16.31 -0.03
C GLY A 684 -10.49 -16.44 -1.36
N ARG A 685 -9.36 -17.17 -1.39
CA ARG A 685 -8.69 -17.54 -2.66
C ARG A 685 -9.57 -18.38 -3.58
N TYR A 686 -10.45 -19.23 -3.08
CA TYR A 686 -11.30 -20.09 -3.91
C TYR A 686 -12.46 -19.30 -4.53
N ILE A 687 -13.15 -18.47 -3.72
CA ILE A 687 -14.34 -17.73 -4.14
C ILE A 687 -14.01 -16.41 -4.85
N GLY A 688 -12.87 -15.79 -4.54
CA GLY A 688 -12.49 -14.48 -5.10
C GLY A 688 -12.56 -14.44 -6.63
N GLU A 689 -12.28 -15.57 -7.28
CA GLU A 689 -12.25 -15.69 -8.74
C GLU A 689 -12.83 -17.04 -9.22
N GLY A 690 -13.85 -16.98 -10.09
CA GLY A 690 -14.38 -18.14 -10.81
C GLY A 690 -15.49 -18.93 -10.14
N PHE A 691 -16.08 -18.44 -9.05
CA PHE A 691 -17.28 -19.03 -8.45
C PHE A 691 -18.57 -18.33 -8.90
N ASP A 692 -19.59 -19.11 -9.30
CA ASP A 692 -20.89 -18.62 -9.77
C ASP A 692 -22.05 -19.29 -9.03
N ASP A 693 -22.85 -18.46 -8.35
CA ASP A 693 -24.08 -18.85 -7.66
C ASP A 693 -24.92 -17.57 -7.44
N SER A 694 -26.09 -17.50 -8.06
CA SER A 694 -26.97 -16.32 -8.04
C SER A 694 -27.78 -16.19 -6.75
N ARG A 695 -28.03 -17.31 -6.04
CA ARG A 695 -28.83 -17.35 -4.81
C ARG A 695 -28.18 -16.58 -3.66
N LEU A 696 -26.85 -16.45 -3.64
CA LEU A 696 -26.12 -15.84 -2.52
C LEU A 696 -26.52 -14.39 -2.26
N ASP A 697 -26.96 -14.08 -1.05
CA ASP A 697 -27.41 -12.75 -0.63
C ASP A 697 -26.71 -12.23 0.64
N THR A 698 -26.04 -13.11 1.39
CA THR A 698 -25.45 -12.77 2.69
C THR A 698 -23.99 -13.24 2.73
N LEU A 699 -23.09 -12.37 3.17
CA LEU A 699 -21.66 -12.65 3.30
C LEU A 699 -21.18 -12.44 4.73
N PHE A 700 -20.50 -13.43 5.29
CA PHE A 700 -19.81 -13.36 6.57
C PHE A 700 -18.29 -13.31 6.34
N LEU A 701 -17.65 -12.22 6.75
CA LEU A 701 -16.19 -12.06 6.65
C LEU A 701 -15.51 -12.43 7.97
N ALA A 702 -15.31 -13.74 8.17
CA ALA A 702 -14.82 -14.29 9.43
C ALA A 702 -13.36 -13.92 9.77
N LEU A 703 -12.52 -13.57 8.78
CA LEU A 703 -11.16 -13.05 9.03
C LEU A 703 -10.96 -11.67 8.38
N PRO A 704 -10.21 -10.76 9.04
CA PRO A 704 -10.08 -9.38 8.59
C PRO A 704 -9.21 -9.27 7.34
N VAL A 705 -9.79 -8.83 6.21
CA VAL A 705 -9.06 -8.39 5.01
C VAL A 705 -8.87 -6.88 5.02
N SER A 706 -7.95 -6.33 4.22
CA SER A 706 -7.68 -4.87 4.22
C SER A 706 -7.51 -4.25 2.84
N TRP A 707 -7.52 -5.06 1.78
CA TRP A 707 -7.35 -4.57 0.42
C TRP A 707 -8.71 -4.35 -0.25
N ARG A 708 -8.96 -3.12 -0.72
CA ARG A 708 -10.24 -2.69 -1.31
C ARG A 708 -10.69 -3.59 -2.46
N GLY A 709 -9.78 -3.99 -3.35
CA GLY A 709 -10.16 -4.84 -4.48
C GLY A 709 -10.58 -6.26 -4.08
N THR A 710 -10.06 -6.81 -2.98
CA THR A 710 -10.49 -8.11 -2.44
C THR A 710 -11.91 -7.99 -1.90
N VAL A 711 -12.18 -6.91 -1.16
CA VAL A 711 -13.51 -6.60 -0.65
C VAL A 711 -14.51 -6.46 -1.81
N ALA A 712 -14.16 -5.66 -2.82
CA ALA A 712 -14.98 -5.46 -4.02
C ALA A 712 -15.25 -6.76 -4.78
N GLN A 713 -14.26 -7.64 -4.90
CA GLN A 713 -14.41 -8.97 -5.51
C GLN A 713 -15.37 -9.85 -4.71
N TYR A 714 -15.29 -9.86 -3.37
CA TYR A 714 -16.14 -10.70 -2.52
C TYR A 714 -17.60 -10.25 -2.53
N VAL A 715 -17.84 -8.97 -2.23
CA VAL A 715 -19.22 -8.42 -2.24
C VAL A 715 -19.81 -8.46 -3.64
N GLY A 716 -18.98 -8.27 -4.66
CA GLY A 716 -19.35 -8.37 -6.07
C GLY A 716 -19.98 -9.71 -6.48
N ARG A 717 -19.76 -10.80 -5.73
CA ARG A 717 -20.38 -12.11 -6.00
C ARG A 717 -21.83 -12.20 -5.56
N LEU A 718 -22.24 -11.35 -4.60
CA LEU A 718 -23.61 -11.29 -4.09
C LEU A 718 -24.54 -10.49 -5.00
N HIS A 719 -23.99 -9.67 -5.89
CA HIS A 719 -24.75 -8.71 -6.70
C HIS A 719 -25.50 -9.31 -7.90
N ARG A 720 -25.53 -10.64 -8.03
CA ARG A 720 -26.26 -11.30 -9.12
C ARG A 720 -27.76 -11.26 -8.82
N LEU A 721 -28.55 -11.00 -9.87
CA LEU A 721 -30.01 -11.02 -9.80
C LEU A 721 -30.50 -12.44 -9.50
N HIS A 722 -31.50 -12.55 -8.63
CA HIS A 722 -32.19 -13.79 -8.28
C HIS A 722 -33.63 -13.46 -7.88
N GLU A 723 -34.57 -14.33 -8.22
CA GLU A 723 -35.97 -14.19 -7.81
C GLU A 723 -36.06 -14.24 -6.27
N GLY A 724 -36.67 -13.23 -5.65
CA GLY A 724 -36.74 -13.10 -4.18
C GLY A 724 -35.59 -12.33 -3.49
N LYS A 725 -34.54 -11.91 -4.22
CA LYS A 725 -33.47 -11.09 -3.61
C LYS A 725 -33.89 -9.61 -3.52
N THR A 726 -34.18 -9.16 -2.30
CA THR A 726 -34.56 -7.78 -1.98
C THR A 726 -33.45 -6.98 -1.28
N GLU A 727 -32.49 -7.67 -0.67
CA GLU A 727 -31.40 -7.06 0.09
C GLU A 727 -30.16 -7.96 0.08
N VAL A 728 -28.98 -7.35 -0.02
CA VAL A 728 -27.68 -8.01 0.16
C VAL A 728 -27.03 -7.52 1.46
N ARG A 729 -26.64 -8.47 2.33
CA ARG A 729 -26.04 -8.20 3.64
C ARG A 729 -24.59 -8.67 3.72
N VAL A 730 -23.74 -7.86 4.35
CA VAL A 730 -22.38 -8.24 4.72
C VAL A 730 -22.21 -8.11 6.22
N TYR A 731 -21.76 -9.16 6.89
CA TYR A 731 -21.40 -9.16 8.31
C TYR A 731 -19.87 -9.04 8.42
N ASP A 732 -19.40 -7.91 8.96
CA ASP A 732 -17.98 -7.63 9.16
C ASP A 732 -17.65 -7.65 10.67
N TYR A 733 -16.84 -8.63 11.08
CA TYR A 733 -16.41 -8.79 12.47
C TYR A 733 -15.24 -7.84 12.76
N ALA A 734 -15.51 -6.81 13.56
CA ALA A 734 -14.61 -5.71 13.85
C ALA A 734 -13.86 -5.92 15.17
N ASP A 735 -12.59 -6.31 15.09
CA ASP A 735 -11.72 -6.56 16.23
C ASP A 735 -11.04 -5.25 16.71
N LEU A 736 -11.82 -4.34 17.30
CA LEU A 736 -11.44 -2.94 17.54
C LEU A 736 -10.44 -2.72 18.68
N ASN A 737 -10.32 -3.69 19.60
CA ASN A 737 -9.36 -3.61 20.70
C ASN A 737 -7.89 -3.77 20.22
N VAL A 738 -7.68 -4.08 18.94
CA VAL A 738 -6.34 -4.24 18.36
C VAL A 738 -6.08 -3.11 17.35
N PRO A 739 -5.17 -2.17 17.62
CA PRO A 739 -4.94 -0.99 16.77
C PRO A 739 -4.60 -1.30 15.31
N MET A 740 -4.00 -2.48 15.05
CA MET A 740 -3.75 -2.93 13.67
C MET A 740 -5.04 -3.36 12.97
N LEU A 741 -5.92 -4.12 13.65
CA LEU A 741 -7.18 -4.62 13.08
C LEU A 741 -8.21 -3.51 12.93
N ALA A 742 -8.24 -2.55 13.86
CA ALA A 742 -9.06 -1.34 13.75
C ALA A 742 -8.73 -0.56 12.46
N ARG A 743 -7.44 -0.29 12.19
CA ARG A 743 -7.02 0.35 10.92
C ARG A 743 -7.34 -0.48 9.68
N MET A 744 -7.37 -1.80 9.80
CA MET A 744 -7.80 -2.68 8.70
C MET A 744 -9.31 -2.58 8.48
N PHE A 745 -10.09 -2.48 9.54
CA PHE A 745 -11.53 -2.26 9.50
C PHE A 745 -11.87 -0.92 8.83
N ASP A 746 -11.20 0.18 9.19
CA ASP A 746 -11.41 1.49 8.54
C ASP A 746 -11.21 1.42 7.01
N ARG A 747 -10.16 0.69 6.58
CA ARG A 747 -9.90 0.47 5.15
C ARG A 747 -10.96 -0.39 4.47
N ARG A 748 -11.59 -1.34 5.18
CA ARG A 748 -12.71 -2.13 4.67
C ARG A 748 -13.97 -1.28 4.54
N CYS A 749 -14.30 -0.46 5.53
CA CYS A 749 -15.41 0.50 5.47
C CYS A 749 -15.34 1.37 4.23
N ALA A 750 -14.19 2.00 3.98
CA ALA A 750 -13.96 2.77 2.76
C ALA A 750 -14.10 1.91 1.49
N GLY A 751 -13.73 0.63 1.55
CA GLY A 751 -13.92 -0.33 0.47
C GLY A 751 -15.38 -0.67 0.18
N TYR A 752 -16.21 -0.84 1.21
CA TYR A 752 -17.65 -1.08 1.05
C TYR A 752 -18.37 0.14 0.47
N GLU A 753 -18.09 1.33 1.01
CA GLU A 753 -18.67 2.60 0.54
C GLU A 753 -18.30 2.89 -0.91
N ALA A 754 -17.06 2.57 -1.33
CA ALA A 754 -16.63 2.69 -2.71
C ALA A 754 -17.45 1.82 -3.68
N VAL A 755 -18.01 0.71 -3.20
CA VAL A 755 -18.85 -0.21 -3.99
C VAL A 755 -20.36 0.11 -3.85
N GLY A 756 -20.72 1.10 -3.04
CA GLY A 756 -22.10 1.56 -2.87
C GLY A 756 -22.86 0.90 -1.72
N TYR A 757 -22.18 0.24 -0.79
CA TYR A 757 -22.80 -0.29 0.43
C TYR A 757 -23.00 0.80 1.48
N THR A 758 -24.09 0.69 2.24
CA THR A 758 -24.32 1.48 3.46
C THR A 758 -23.76 0.73 4.66
N VAL A 759 -22.80 1.32 5.37
CA VAL A 759 -22.18 0.70 6.54
C VAL A 759 -23.00 1.02 7.79
N LEU A 760 -23.62 0.00 8.37
CA LEU A 760 -24.40 0.06 9.60
C LEU A 760 -23.50 -0.25 10.79
N ILE A 761 -22.91 0.79 11.37
CA ILE A 761 -22.00 0.72 12.51
C ILE A 761 -22.82 0.76 13.82
N PRO A 762 -22.76 -0.23 14.72
CA PRO A 762 -23.32 -0.10 16.07
C PRO A 762 -22.48 0.90 16.88
N GLY A 763 -23.07 1.54 17.89
CA GLY A 763 -22.38 2.55 18.70
C GLY A 763 -21.03 2.13 19.29
N SER A 764 -20.91 0.85 19.65
CA SER A 764 -19.69 0.21 20.15
C SER A 764 -18.57 0.08 19.13
N ALA A 765 -18.81 0.40 17.85
CA ALA A 765 -17.81 0.37 16.78
C ALA A 765 -17.27 1.74 16.35
N VAL A 766 -17.55 2.80 17.09
CA VAL A 766 -17.00 4.14 16.81
C VAL A 766 -15.56 4.24 17.33
N PRO A 767 -14.55 4.50 16.48
CA PRO A 767 -13.16 4.66 16.92
C PRO A 767 -13.01 5.78 17.94
N GLY A 768 -12.34 5.52 19.07
CA GLY A 768 -12.17 6.49 20.17
C GLY A 768 -13.35 6.57 21.14
N TRP A 769 -14.45 5.87 20.88
CA TRP A 769 -15.53 5.69 21.85
C TRP A 769 -15.17 4.56 22.86
N PRO A 770 -15.51 4.69 24.15
CA PRO A 770 -15.27 3.63 25.12
C PRO A 770 -16.04 2.36 24.77
N ALA A 771 -15.33 1.26 24.45
CA ALA A 771 -15.91 0.02 23.94
C ALA A 771 -16.91 -0.65 24.91
N GLU A 772 -16.79 -0.37 26.20
CA GLU A 772 -17.68 -0.85 27.27
C GLU A 772 -19.03 -0.10 27.34
N VAL A 773 -19.18 1.03 26.63
CA VAL A 773 -20.39 1.85 26.65
C VAL A 773 -21.16 1.69 25.34
N LEU A 774 -22.31 1.02 25.42
CA LEU A 774 -23.17 0.77 24.28
C LEU A 774 -24.06 1.98 23.95
N LEU A 775 -23.98 2.49 22.72
CA LEU A 775 -24.97 3.43 22.19
C LEU A 775 -26.16 2.67 21.56
N PRO A 776 -27.37 3.26 21.55
CA PRO A 776 -28.54 2.70 20.88
C PRO A 776 -28.28 2.33 19.40
N VAL A 777 -28.91 1.24 18.96
CA VAL A 777 -28.71 0.68 17.60
C VAL A 777 -29.67 1.30 16.56
N ASP A 778 -30.69 2.03 17.02
CA ASP A 778 -31.75 2.61 16.21
C ASP A 778 -31.22 3.59 15.12
N PRO A 779 -31.60 3.42 13.84
CA PRO A 779 -31.26 4.33 12.76
C PRO A 779 -31.67 5.80 12.97
N ALA A 780 -32.83 6.07 13.60
CA ALA A 780 -33.28 7.44 13.85
C ALA A 780 -32.36 8.13 14.85
N TRP A 781 -32.03 7.44 15.94
CA TRP A 781 -31.05 7.85 16.93
C TRP A 781 -29.68 8.18 16.31
N LYS A 782 -29.18 7.32 15.42
CA LYS A 782 -27.85 7.53 14.81
C LYS A 782 -27.80 8.80 13.97
N ASN A 783 -28.86 9.15 13.25
CA ASN A 783 -28.88 10.37 12.45
C ASN A 783 -28.86 11.63 13.33
N GLU A 784 -29.59 11.59 14.44
CA GLU A 784 -29.75 12.75 15.32
C GLU A 784 -28.52 12.99 16.21
N TYR A 785 -27.89 11.94 16.73
CA TYR A 785 -26.80 12.07 17.71
C TYR A 785 -25.38 11.85 17.14
N ALA A 786 -25.23 11.47 15.85
CA ALA A 786 -23.91 11.19 15.25
C ALA A 786 -22.94 12.38 15.24
N ALA A 787 -23.45 13.62 15.20
CA ALA A 787 -22.61 14.81 15.29
C ALA A 787 -22.01 14.95 16.70
N SER A 788 -22.86 14.84 17.74
CA SER A 788 -22.46 14.89 19.14
C SER A 788 -21.46 13.79 19.51
N VAL A 789 -21.66 12.55 19.03
CA VAL A 789 -20.69 11.44 19.24
C VAL A 789 -19.34 11.75 18.61
N ARG A 790 -19.31 12.26 17.38
CA ARG A 790 -18.06 12.66 16.70
C ARG A 790 -17.33 13.77 17.46
N ARG A 791 -18.08 14.76 17.98
CA ARG A 791 -17.52 15.83 18.81
C ARG A 791 -16.90 15.30 20.09
N LEU A 792 -17.60 14.42 20.82
CA LEU A 792 -17.13 13.81 22.05
C LEU A 792 -15.84 12.99 21.83
N VAL A 793 -15.80 12.21 20.75
CA VAL A 793 -14.59 11.46 20.36
C VAL A 793 -13.42 12.40 20.06
N ARG A 794 -13.66 13.45 19.26
CA ARG A 794 -12.61 14.41 18.87
C ARG A 794 -12.00 15.10 20.09
N ASP A 795 -12.85 15.52 21.02
CA ASP A 795 -12.42 16.30 22.16
C ASP A 795 -11.94 15.43 23.34
N GLY A 796 -11.97 14.10 23.19
CA GLY A 796 -11.65 13.14 24.24
C GLY A 796 -12.85 12.80 25.13
N VAL A 797 -13.22 11.51 25.18
CA VAL A 797 -14.34 10.99 25.97
C VAL A 797 -13.88 9.82 26.83
N ASP A 798 -14.16 9.88 28.14
CA ASP A 798 -13.93 8.79 29.08
C ASP A 798 -15.18 7.91 29.23
N ALA A 799 -15.03 6.71 29.77
CA ALA A 799 -16.15 5.79 29.95
C ALA A 799 -17.30 6.37 30.80
N PRO A 800 -17.04 7.10 31.90
CA PRO A 800 -18.11 7.73 32.66
C PRO A 800 -18.88 8.83 31.90
N LEU A 801 -18.22 9.72 31.13
CA LEU A 801 -18.88 10.74 30.32
C LEU A 801 -19.69 10.09 29.19
N ALA A 802 -19.14 9.05 28.56
CA ALA A 802 -19.85 8.25 27.57
C ALA A 802 -21.12 7.60 28.15
N ARG A 803 -21.07 7.09 29.39
CA ARG A 803 -22.25 6.50 30.06
C ARG A 803 -23.33 7.55 30.32
N LEU A 804 -22.93 8.74 30.77
CA LEU A 804 -23.86 9.86 30.96
C LEU A 804 -24.50 10.27 29.63
N PHE A 805 -23.72 10.39 28.55
CA PHE A 805 -24.26 10.67 27.21
C PHE A 805 -25.23 9.58 26.72
N ALA A 806 -24.86 8.32 26.88
CA ALA A 806 -25.71 7.19 26.49
C ALA A 806 -27.03 7.14 27.29
N HIS A 807 -27.04 7.70 28.51
CA HIS A 807 -28.24 7.83 29.32
C HIS A 807 -29.10 9.03 28.90
N VAL A 808 -28.50 10.19 28.59
CA VAL A 808 -29.21 11.36 28.03
C VAL A 808 -29.90 11.01 26.70
N ALA A 809 -29.26 10.15 25.90
CA ALA A 809 -29.75 9.77 24.58
C ALA A 809 -30.76 8.59 24.60
N ARG A 810 -31.07 8.02 25.78
CA ARG A 810 -32.20 7.10 25.99
C ARG A 810 -33.31 7.93 26.62
N GLN A 811 -34.51 7.94 26.03
CA GLN A 811 -35.64 8.73 26.55
C GLN A 811 -35.75 8.64 28.09
N PRO A 812 -35.89 9.77 28.81
CA PRO A 812 -36.03 9.71 30.26
C PRO A 812 -37.37 9.06 30.63
N ASP A 813 -37.30 8.00 31.44
CA ASP A 813 -38.45 7.50 32.20
C ASP A 813 -38.88 8.61 33.18
N PRO A 814 -40.17 9.02 33.28
CA PRO A 814 -40.60 10.18 34.08
C PRO A 814 -40.43 10.08 35.61
N GLY A 815 -39.55 9.22 36.12
CA GLY A 815 -39.43 8.93 37.56
C GLY A 815 -38.00 8.70 38.09
N ALA A 816 -36.93 8.93 37.32
CA ALA A 816 -35.58 8.61 37.78
C ALA A 816 -34.92 9.74 38.58
N THR A 817 -35.06 9.72 39.91
CA THR A 817 -34.29 10.56 40.84
C THR A 817 -32.88 10.00 41.11
N GLY A 818 -31.84 10.81 40.86
CA GLY A 818 -30.63 10.83 41.68
C GLY A 818 -29.30 10.40 41.04
N ALA A 819 -28.39 11.37 40.91
CA ALA A 819 -26.97 11.19 41.24
C ALA A 819 -26.44 12.50 41.89
N ALA A 820 -25.77 12.35 43.02
CA ALA A 820 -25.49 13.39 44.02
C ALA A 820 -25.03 14.76 43.43
N ARG A 821 -25.95 15.74 43.46
CA ARG A 821 -25.89 17.16 43.05
C ARG A 821 -26.42 17.57 41.67
N ALA A 822 -26.84 16.67 40.78
CA ALA A 822 -27.57 17.04 39.54
C ALA A 822 -29.04 16.59 39.62
N ARG A 823 -30.00 17.41 39.15
CA ARG A 823 -31.44 17.07 39.17
C ARG A 823 -31.84 16.23 37.95
N SER A 824 -31.10 16.35 36.84
CA SER A 824 -31.24 15.49 35.66
C SER A 824 -29.91 14.87 35.19
N ALA A 825 -29.98 13.71 34.52
CA ALA A 825 -28.81 13.11 33.90
C ALA A 825 -28.20 13.99 32.80
N THR A 826 -29.02 14.86 32.20
CA THR A 826 -28.61 15.85 31.20
C THR A 826 -27.75 16.95 31.82
N GLU A 827 -28.14 17.51 32.97
CA GLU A 827 -27.30 18.46 33.72
C GLU A 827 -25.98 17.83 34.15
N ALA A 828 -26.00 16.59 34.65
CA ALA A 828 -24.80 15.87 35.07
C ALA A 828 -23.83 15.63 33.91
N PHE A 829 -24.37 15.18 32.76
CA PHE A 829 -23.62 15.04 31.52
C PHE A 829 -23.00 16.38 31.10
N PHE A 830 -23.81 17.44 31.10
CA PHE A 830 -23.41 18.73 30.58
C PHE A 830 -22.36 19.42 31.44
N TYR A 831 -22.55 19.41 32.77
CA TYR A 831 -21.55 19.90 33.72
C TYR A 831 -20.22 19.17 33.57
N ARG A 832 -20.25 17.83 33.57
CA ARG A 832 -19.03 17.04 33.40
C ARG A 832 -18.37 17.33 32.06
N ARG A 833 -19.16 17.55 31.00
CA ARG A 833 -18.62 17.91 29.69
C ARG A 833 -17.89 19.25 29.73
N LEU A 834 -18.45 20.27 30.39
CA LEU A 834 -17.78 21.57 30.57
C LEU A 834 -16.50 21.44 31.41
N GLU A 835 -16.46 20.54 32.40
CA GLU A 835 -15.25 20.27 33.18
C GLU A 835 -14.13 19.58 32.36
N THR A 836 -14.48 18.85 31.30
CA THR A 836 -13.48 18.20 30.43
C THR A 836 -12.84 19.15 29.40
N LEU A 837 -13.38 20.35 29.21
CA LEU A 837 -12.89 21.32 28.23
C LEU A 837 -11.91 22.31 28.88
N PRO A 838 -10.71 22.53 28.32
CA PRO A 838 -9.72 23.47 28.87
C PRO A 838 -10.25 24.88 29.09
N GLU A 839 -11.16 25.34 28.22
CA GLU A 839 -11.71 26.69 28.25
C GLU A 839 -12.74 26.90 29.36
N THR A 840 -13.37 25.83 29.87
CA THR A 840 -14.47 25.89 30.84
C THR A 840 -14.22 25.14 32.15
N ALA A 841 -13.15 24.34 32.23
CA ALA A 841 -12.79 23.58 33.41
C ALA A 841 -12.63 24.48 34.67
N GLY A 842 -13.33 24.11 35.74
CA GLY A 842 -13.32 24.81 37.03
C GLY A 842 -14.05 26.15 37.03
N ARG A 843 -14.75 26.52 35.95
CA ARG A 843 -15.41 27.83 35.83
C ARG A 843 -16.88 27.83 36.17
N PHE A 844 -17.53 26.67 36.08
CA PHE A 844 -18.95 26.52 36.32
C PHE A 844 -19.19 25.85 37.66
N SER A 845 -20.21 26.29 38.36
CA SER A 845 -20.77 25.61 39.53
C SER A 845 -22.16 25.11 39.20
N LEU A 846 -22.41 23.82 39.44
CA LEU A 846 -23.71 23.16 39.25
C LEU A 846 -24.66 23.50 40.40
N ASN A 847 -25.92 23.80 40.08
CA ASN A 847 -27.01 24.11 41.02
C ASN A 847 -26.64 25.20 42.02
N ALA A 848 -26.15 26.32 41.49
CA ALA A 848 -25.65 27.43 42.29
C ALA A 848 -26.80 28.29 42.82
N THR A 849 -26.67 28.74 44.06
CA THR A 849 -27.65 29.63 44.70
C THR A 849 -27.14 31.07 44.70
N LEU A 850 -27.93 31.98 44.14
CA LEU A 850 -27.69 33.42 44.10
C LEU A 850 -28.57 34.12 45.15
N PRO A 851 -28.06 35.15 45.85
CA PRO A 851 -28.82 35.95 46.82
C PRO A 851 -29.76 36.94 46.13
N ILE A 852 -30.58 36.43 45.21
CA ILE A 852 -31.59 37.17 44.45
C ILE A 852 -32.94 36.63 44.92
N PRO A 853 -33.80 37.46 45.55
CA PRO A 853 -35.10 37.00 46.02
C PRO A 853 -35.97 36.57 44.83
N PHE A 854 -36.37 35.30 44.83
CA PHE A 854 -37.29 34.73 43.85
C PHE A 854 -38.26 33.80 44.57
N ASP A 855 -39.54 33.88 44.21
CA ASP A 855 -40.64 33.04 44.74
C ASP A 855 -40.84 33.00 46.27
N GLY A 856 -40.33 34.00 47.00
CA GLY A 856 -40.58 34.16 48.45
C GLY A 856 -39.55 33.51 49.39
N TRP A 857 -38.52 32.84 48.86
CA TRP A 857 -37.52 32.08 49.64
C TRP A 857 -36.17 32.80 49.82
N GLY A 858 -36.08 34.07 49.39
CA GLY A 858 -34.91 34.94 49.61
C GLY A 858 -33.68 34.66 48.72
N ASN A 859 -33.62 33.52 48.04
CA ASN A 859 -32.52 33.14 47.13
C ASN A 859 -33.06 32.51 45.82
N MET A 860 -32.26 32.56 44.75
CA MET A 860 -32.57 32.01 43.42
C MET A 860 -31.54 30.93 43.04
N GLU A 861 -32.01 29.75 42.67
CA GLU A 861 -31.15 28.65 42.20
C GLU A 861 -31.06 28.65 40.67
N VAL A 862 -29.87 28.41 40.13
CA VAL A 862 -29.60 28.30 38.68
C VAL A 862 -28.80 27.04 38.37
N ASP A 863 -29.04 26.43 37.20
CA ASP A 863 -28.47 25.10 36.90
C ASP A 863 -26.95 25.14 36.77
N LEU A 864 -26.41 26.12 36.03
CA LEU A 864 -24.97 26.30 35.87
C LEU A 864 -24.61 27.78 35.97
N LEU A 865 -23.68 28.10 36.86
CA LEU A 865 -23.20 29.47 37.08
C LEU A 865 -21.69 29.56 36.80
N CYS A 866 -21.31 30.46 35.89
CA CYS A 866 -19.94 30.97 35.80
C CYS A 866 -19.87 32.36 36.42
N ALA A 867 -19.36 32.42 37.65
CA ALA A 867 -19.32 33.66 38.44
C ALA A 867 -18.41 34.73 37.81
N GLU A 868 -17.24 34.33 37.30
CA GLU A 868 -16.26 35.22 36.64
C GLU A 868 -16.89 35.98 35.45
N ALA A 869 -17.63 35.26 34.60
CA ALA A 869 -18.24 35.84 33.41
C ALA A 869 -19.65 36.42 33.64
N ARG A 870 -20.17 36.31 34.87
CA ARG A 870 -21.60 36.52 35.21
C ARG A 870 -22.52 35.83 34.19
N LEU A 871 -22.22 34.58 33.86
CA LEU A 871 -22.98 33.78 32.91
C LEU A 871 -23.77 32.71 33.67
N VAL A 872 -25.08 32.70 33.44
CA VAL A 872 -25.99 31.65 33.90
C VAL A 872 -26.39 30.81 32.69
N VAL A 873 -26.33 29.50 32.82
CA VAL A 873 -26.83 28.55 31.82
C VAL A 873 -27.93 27.70 32.46
N GLU A 874 -29.10 27.70 31.85
CA GLU A 874 -30.28 26.95 32.27
C GLU A 874 -30.59 25.85 31.24
N VAL A 875 -30.94 24.66 31.72
CA VAL A 875 -31.22 23.46 30.90
C VAL A 875 -32.65 23.00 31.16
N ASP A 876 -33.55 23.32 30.23
CA ASP A 876 -34.97 23.07 30.42
C ASP A 876 -35.42 21.74 29.81
N GLY A 877 -36.24 20.99 30.56
CA GLY A 877 -37.01 19.88 29.99
C GLY A 877 -38.18 20.37 29.13
N GLY A 878 -38.63 19.57 28.16
CA GLY A 878 -39.76 19.92 27.27
C GLY A 878 -41.05 20.31 28.00
N GLN A 879 -41.24 19.83 29.23
CA GLN A 879 -42.37 20.13 30.11
C GLN A 879 -42.48 21.63 30.49
N HIS A 880 -41.39 22.39 30.42
CA HIS A 880 -41.38 23.85 30.68
C HIS A 880 -42.04 24.67 29.57
N LEU A 881 -42.19 24.08 28.37
CA LEU A 881 -42.87 24.71 27.23
C LEU A 881 -44.36 24.38 27.15
N GLU A 882 -44.82 23.34 27.85
CA GLU A 882 -46.21 22.89 27.85
C GLU A 882 -47.09 23.66 28.86
N ASN A 883 -46.49 24.26 29.89
CA ASN A 883 -47.19 25.00 30.94
C ASN A 883 -46.87 26.52 30.88
N LEU A 884 -47.89 27.32 30.53
CA LEU A 884 -47.76 28.78 30.39
C LEU A 884 -47.30 29.49 31.67
N ASP A 885 -47.62 28.97 32.85
CA ASP A 885 -47.20 29.59 34.11
C ASP A 885 -45.75 29.25 34.47
N ALA A 886 -45.27 28.07 34.08
CA ALA A 886 -43.84 27.71 34.18
C ALA A 886 -43.01 28.62 33.24
N TYR A 887 -43.43 28.77 31.99
CA TYR A 887 -42.79 29.68 31.04
C TYR A 887 -42.72 31.13 31.55
N ARG A 888 -43.83 31.67 32.10
CA ARG A 888 -43.86 33.03 32.68
C ARG A 888 -42.93 33.17 33.88
N ARG A 889 -42.86 32.16 34.74
CA ARG A 889 -41.94 32.13 35.88
C ARG A 889 -40.49 32.15 35.41
N ASP A 890 -40.12 31.33 34.43
CA ASP A 890 -38.76 31.27 33.89
C ASP A 890 -38.36 32.59 33.20
N ARG A 891 -39.29 33.25 32.49
CA ARG A 891 -39.03 34.60 31.94
C ARG A 891 -38.81 35.65 33.04
N ARG A 892 -39.54 35.60 34.16
CA ARG A 892 -39.32 36.50 35.31
C ARG A 892 -37.96 36.23 35.96
N LYS A 893 -37.57 34.96 36.06
CA LYS A 893 -36.24 34.55 36.53
C LYS A 893 -35.13 35.16 35.65
N ASP A 894 -35.26 35.05 34.33
CA ASP A 894 -34.30 35.60 33.37
C ASP A 894 -34.17 37.13 33.50
N VAL A 895 -35.30 37.85 33.64
CA VAL A 895 -35.30 39.31 33.81
C VAL A 895 -34.57 39.71 35.09
N LEU A 896 -34.85 39.05 36.22
CA LEU A 896 -34.19 39.35 37.49
C LEU A 896 -32.68 39.07 37.45
N LEU A 897 -32.26 38.00 36.77
CA LEU A 897 -30.85 37.71 36.55
C LEU A 897 -30.18 38.81 35.70
N GLN A 898 -30.85 39.26 34.64
CA GLN A 898 -30.36 40.32 33.76
C GLN A 898 -30.27 41.68 34.44
N GLU A 899 -31.27 42.06 35.25
CA GLU A 899 -31.23 43.27 36.08
C GLU A 899 -30.04 43.27 37.05
N ARG A 900 -29.64 42.07 37.49
CA ARG A 900 -28.44 41.84 38.29
C ARG A 900 -27.20 41.58 37.45
N GLY A 901 -27.19 41.97 36.17
CA GLY A 901 -26.00 41.95 35.30
C GLY A 901 -25.54 40.56 34.86
N TYR A 902 -26.34 39.52 35.06
CA TYR A 902 -26.05 38.18 34.54
C TYR A 902 -26.52 38.05 33.09
N PHE A 903 -25.72 37.40 32.26
CA PHE A 903 -26.15 36.91 30.96
C PHE A 903 -26.76 35.54 31.12
N VAL A 904 -27.95 35.31 30.57
CA VAL A 904 -28.66 34.03 30.69
C VAL A 904 -28.68 33.35 29.33
N LEU A 905 -28.16 32.13 29.28
CA LEU A 905 -28.33 31.20 28.17
C LEU A 905 -29.27 30.08 28.61
N ARG A 906 -30.20 29.72 27.74
CA ARG A 906 -31.19 28.67 28.03
C ARG A 906 -31.23 27.69 26.87
N PHE A 907 -31.07 26.41 27.17
CA PHE A 907 -31.04 25.33 26.18
C PHE A 907 -32.08 24.28 26.54
N LEU A 908 -32.66 23.64 25.53
CA LEU A 908 -33.50 22.46 25.76
C LEU A 908 -32.59 21.28 26.13
N ALA A 909 -33.06 20.44 27.05
CA ALA A 909 -32.38 19.22 27.46
C ALA A 909 -32.09 18.29 26.26
N GLU A 910 -32.99 18.25 25.28
CA GLU A 910 -32.81 17.50 24.03
C GLU A 910 -31.65 18.04 23.18
N ASP A 911 -31.51 19.38 23.10
CA ASP A 911 -30.44 20.01 22.31
C ASP A 911 -29.05 19.77 22.92
N VAL A 912 -28.96 19.63 24.24
CA VAL A 912 -27.71 19.25 24.93
C VAL A 912 -27.22 17.86 24.47
N GLY A 913 -28.13 16.95 24.12
CA GLY A 913 -27.80 15.64 23.55
C GLY A 913 -27.61 15.66 22.03
N ALA A 914 -28.62 16.12 21.30
CA ALA A 914 -28.68 16.03 19.84
C ALA A 914 -27.84 17.09 19.11
N LYS A 915 -27.69 18.29 19.69
CA LYS A 915 -27.03 19.45 19.06
C LYS A 915 -25.88 20.01 19.91
N LEU A 916 -25.12 19.11 20.53
CA LEU A 916 -24.07 19.44 21.49
C LEU A 916 -23.04 20.46 20.94
N ASP A 917 -22.69 20.35 19.65
CA ASP A 917 -21.80 21.30 18.98
C ASP A 917 -22.30 22.75 19.09
N THR A 918 -23.57 22.98 18.77
CA THR A 918 -24.16 24.33 18.75
C THR A 918 -24.25 24.91 20.16
N VAL A 919 -24.58 24.07 21.15
CA VAL A 919 -24.67 24.44 22.55
C VAL A 919 -23.31 24.87 23.09
N LEU A 920 -22.28 24.03 22.92
CA LEU A 920 -20.93 24.32 23.42
C LEU A 920 -20.31 25.54 22.71
N ASP A 921 -20.42 25.63 21.39
CA ASP A 921 -19.85 26.74 20.63
C ASP A 921 -20.53 28.07 21.02
N THR A 922 -21.83 28.06 21.36
CA THR A 922 -22.54 29.24 21.87
C THR A 922 -22.01 29.69 23.22
N ILE A 923 -21.81 28.76 24.17
CA ILE A 923 -21.24 29.08 25.49
C ILE A 923 -19.83 29.64 25.35
N LEU A 924 -18.96 28.97 24.57
CA LEU A 924 -17.59 29.41 24.36
C LEU A 924 -17.53 30.79 23.71
N ARG A 925 -18.39 31.07 22.73
CA ARG A 925 -18.50 32.39 22.09
C ARG A 925 -18.89 33.49 23.09
N VAL A 926 -19.85 33.21 23.97
CA VAL A 926 -20.31 34.16 24.99
C VAL A 926 -19.22 34.41 26.03
N LEU A 927 -18.53 33.36 26.50
CA LEU A 927 -17.40 33.48 27.42
C LEU A 927 -16.25 34.30 26.81
N ALA A 928 -15.95 34.10 25.52
CA ALA A 928 -14.94 34.87 24.81
C ALA A 928 -15.30 36.37 24.71
N HIS A 929 -16.56 36.70 24.38
CA HIS A 929 -17.03 38.09 24.32
C HIS A 929 -17.01 38.78 25.69
N ARG A 930 -17.41 38.07 26.73
CA ARG A 930 -17.45 38.59 28.10
C ARG A 930 -16.04 38.87 28.64
N ARG A 931 -15.05 38.05 28.28
CA ARG A 931 -13.63 38.31 28.56
C ARG A 931 -13.10 39.56 27.88
N ALA A 932 -13.44 39.77 26.61
CA ALA A 932 -13.03 40.98 25.88
C ALA A 932 -13.64 42.26 26.47
N SER A 933 -14.88 42.16 26.98
CA SER A 933 -15.59 43.28 27.61
C SER A 933 -15.08 43.61 29.02
N ALA A 934 -14.58 42.62 29.77
CA ALA A 934 -14.00 42.81 31.10
C ALA A 934 -12.57 43.42 31.06
N GLY A 935 -11.88 43.37 29.92
CA GLY A 935 -10.55 43.96 29.72
C GLY A 935 -10.53 45.42 29.25
N HIS A 936 -11.69 46.09 29.17
CA HIS A 936 -11.85 47.50 28.75
C HIS A 936 -12.56 48.38 29.79
N CYS A 937 -12.60 47.95 31.06
CA CYS A 937 -13.00 48.79 32.20
C CYS A 937 -11.81 49.08 33.11
#